data_AF-A0A954JWB5-F1
#
_entry.id   AF-A0A954JWB5-F1
#
_cell.length_a   1.000
_cell.length_b   1.000
_cell.length_c   1.000
_cell.angle_alpha   90.00
_cell.angle_beta   90.00
_cell.angle_gamma   90.00
#
_symmetry.space_group_name_H-M   'P 1'
#
loop_
_entity.id
_entity.type
_entity.pdbx_description
1 polymer ?
#
loop_
_entity_poly.entity_id
_entity_poly.type
_entity_poly.pdbx_seq_one_letter_code
_entity_poly.pdbx_strand_id
1 'polypeptide(L)'
;MRSVLTPPESFPTASGAIAGGWWHDAPGGGRIVCDLCPRECQLKPGDRGFCFVRQNTDGRMELTTYGRSIGFCIDPIEKKPLNHFYPGTSVLSFGTAGCNLGCKFCQNWDISKSREVERLSELAMPDVIAAAAKETACRSVAFTYNDPVIWAEYAIDTAKTCRSAGIKSVAVTAGYITPAARPDFFHAMDAANVDLKAFTEDFYQHLTYSHLEPVLETLRWLKHESDVWFEITNLVIPGANDSDDEFRRMCDWILNCIGADVPIHFTAFHPDFRMQDRGPTPHETLLRGKEIALTTGIRYAYVGNVHDVPNQSTWCSTCHELLIERDWHQLGTYRMQGNRCGRCGACIPGHFDATPGNWGRRRQPVRIREYASHRSSAAETRPSIGTIVPLTIPPRDRIVSESMQPVQEIPQLTKSQESSIHRAACEIVMAAVHQSPVQLSDATLQDCAEITVMGVFVTLKRDGQLRGCCGTLGQPMKLLNALRQAAVRTATDDHRFPSVSASELPYLSLDVTLLAGFETITAQGEARIDAVEVGTHGLRIQYGDKSGLLLPSVATEHAWDARTFLEQVCRKAQLPANTWQHADSLLTRFAGHMIAGHFDAVVPAGMVSPQALFVSQTDIKKLAEFARNNIVALRQGAVPGCFPPECSDGTVDGVCLQLRFHDSSIAPTFSCIQLRGGLPLQMTLLKLTEAAATWLRQSDNSRGTMGPMQADLLVLANPNLQGTVERADLRGIDSGRRTVMVSEGQRTAWIFHADSSAQELVAHAAAAAKISTPAAASIVSFESRCSTTTMEDTNVPRAQAGPSVRPPARAGQFYPGTPELLAAAVNECLGVVPAEKQTWSAVMVPHAGLKYSGRIAADVLKQVEIPDTVIIIGPRHTGLGVEWAVAPYDHWQIPGATMAANVELARQLVARIEGLEFDSAAHASEHSIEVELPFLARLAPATRVVGITIGGGSFEQCRRFGQDLALLLSEQETQPLLIISSDMNHFATDEENRRLDELALQAMETMDPAKLYHIVRSESISMCGVLPAVIVMETLLCLDRLSEIKRVSYATSAEVTGDKQRVVGYAGVLLGG
;
A
#
# COMPACT_ATOMS: atom_id res chain seq x y z
N MET A 1 -41.64 -8.77 -18.83
CA MET A 1 -40.26 -9.05 -19.30
C MET A 1 -39.55 -7.72 -19.42
N ARG A 2 -38.42 -7.55 -18.72
CA ARG A 2 -37.56 -6.36 -18.86
C ARG A 2 -36.83 -6.46 -20.19
N SER A 3 -36.81 -5.40 -21.00
CA SER A 3 -36.05 -5.38 -22.25
C SER A 3 -34.61 -4.97 -21.94
N VAL A 4 -33.75 -5.95 -21.67
CA VAL A 4 -32.31 -5.71 -21.45
C VAL A 4 -31.65 -5.39 -22.79
N LEU A 5 -31.02 -4.22 -22.90
CA LEU A 5 -30.34 -3.77 -24.10
C LEU A 5 -28.97 -4.46 -24.20
N THR A 6 -28.72 -5.12 -25.33
CA THR A 6 -27.39 -5.66 -25.68
C THR A 6 -26.48 -4.55 -26.23
N PRO A 7 -25.14 -4.72 -26.18
CA PRO A 7 -24.24 -3.69 -26.68
C PRO A 7 -24.40 -3.55 -28.21
N PRO A 8 -24.54 -2.32 -28.74
CA PRO A 8 -24.56 -2.11 -30.18
C PRO A 8 -23.16 -2.27 -30.79
N GLU A 9 -23.08 -2.59 -32.08
CA GLU A 9 -21.82 -2.47 -32.82
C GLU A 9 -21.32 -1.02 -32.73
N SER A 10 -20.20 -0.81 -32.07
CA SER A 10 -19.61 0.50 -31.85
C SER A 10 -18.09 0.40 -31.88
N PHE A 11 -17.43 1.50 -32.24
CA PHE A 11 -15.98 1.60 -32.21
C PHE A 11 -15.56 2.40 -30.98
N PRO A 12 -14.41 2.08 -30.36
CA PRO A 12 -13.91 2.84 -29.23
C PRO A 12 -13.67 4.30 -29.61
N THR A 13 -14.11 5.19 -28.72
CA THR A 13 -13.79 6.61 -28.78
C THR A 13 -12.29 6.83 -28.52
N ALA A 14 -11.81 8.06 -28.75
CA ALA A 14 -10.42 8.44 -28.44
C ALA A 14 -10.05 8.23 -26.96
N SER A 15 -11.03 8.22 -26.05
CA SER A 15 -10.85 7.92 -24.63
C SER A 15 -10.94 6.42 -24.29
N GLY A 16 -11.04 5.52 -25.28
CA GLY A 16 -11.16 4.08 -25.06
C GLY A 16 -12.54 3.66 -24.50
N ALA A 17 -13.56 4.51 -24.66
CA ALA A 17 -14.92 4.19 -24.28
C ALA A 17 -15.68 3.56 -25.46
N ILE A 18 -16.46 2.52 -25.21
CA ILE A 18 -17.44 1.98 -26.16
C ILE A 18 -18.83 1.97 -25.55
N ALA A 19 -19.87 1.84 -26.38
CA ALA A 19 -21.21 1.62 -25.88
C ALA A 19 -21.26 0.27 -25.12
N GLY A 20 -21.63 0.34 -23.85
CA GLY A 20 -21.77 -0.82 -22.98
C GLY A 20 -23.15 -1.46 -23.12
N GLY A 21 -23.18 -2.77 -22.98
CA GLY A 21 -24.39 -3.59 -23.06
C GLY A 21 -24.91 -4.05 -21.70
N TRP A 22 -25.97 -4.84 -21.74
CA TRP A 22 -26.68 -5.45 -20.60
C TRP A 22 -27.11 -4.42 -19.57
N TRP A 23 -28.05 -3.57 -19.97
CA TRP A 23 -28.69 -2.61 -19.08
C TRP A 23 -30.14 -2.32 -19.52
N HIS A 24 -30.94 -1.77 -18.61
CA HIS A 24 -32.28 -1.26 -18.91
C HIS A 24 -32.56 0.05 -18.17
N ASP A 25 -33.59 0.78 -18.60
CA ASP A 25 -34.05 1.97 -17.89
C ASP A 25 -34.71 1.61 -16.56
N ALA A 26 -34.35 2.34 -15.49
CA ALA A 26 -34.95 2.13 -14.18
C ALA A 26 -36.44 2.52 -14.17
N PRO A 27 -37.29 1.84 -13.38
CA PRO A 27 -38.69 2.25 -13.20
C PRO A 27 -38.76 3.68 -12.62
N GLY A 28 -39.44 4.59 -13.33
CA GLY A 28 -39.57 6.00 -12.93
C GLY A 28 -38.71 7.00 -13.71
N GLY A 29 -37.82 6.54 -14.61
CA GLY A 29 -37.01 7.39 -15.49
C GLY A 29 -35.81 8.06 -14.81
N GLY A 30 -34.84 8.49 -15.63
CA GLY A 30 -33.67 9.27 -15.17
C GLY A 30 -32.48 8.46 -14.62
N ARG A 31 -32.55 7.13 -14.61
CA ARG A 31 -31.44 6.22 -14.26
C ARG A 31 -31.44 4.99 -15.16
N ILE A 32 -30.28 4.37 -15.28
CA ILE A 32 -30.11 3.05 -15.91
C ILE A 32 -29.75 2.01 -14.86
N VAL A 33 -30.10 0.75 -15.09
CA VAL A 33 -29.73 -0.40 -14.25
C VAL A 33 -28.80 -1.30 -15.05
N CYS A 34 -27.61 -1.58 -14.52
CA CYS A 34 -26.64 -2.48 -15.15
C CYS A 34 -27.01 -3.96 -14.86
N ASP A 35 -27.47 -4.69 -15.87
CA ASP A 35 -27.87 -6.10 -15.79
C ASP A 35 -26.73 -7.07 -16.12
N LEU A 36 -25.50 -6.61 -16.30
CA LEU A 36 -24.37 -7.50 -16.65
C LEU A 36 -24.07 -8.51 -15.52
N CYS A 37 -24.03 -8.03 -14.28
CA CYS A 37 -23.73 -8.85 -13.11
C CYS A 37 -24.83 -8.69 -12.05
N PRO A 38 -24.97 -9.65 -11.11
CA PRO A 38 -26.04 -9.64 -10.10
C PRO A 38 -26.04 -8.46 -9.12
N ARG A 39 -25.16 -7.46 -9.31
CA ARG A 39 -25.17 -6.23 -8.50
C ARG A 39 -26.27 -5.26 -8.89
N GLU A 40 -26.79 -5.33 -10.12
CA GLU A 40 -27.87 -4.47 -10.61
C GLU A 40 -27.66 -2.98 -10.30
N CYS A 41 -26.44 -2.46 -10.54
CA CYS A 41 -26.09 -1.10 -10.17
C CYS A 41 -27.03 -0.09 -10.84
N GLN A 42 -27.69 0.76 -10.04
CA GLN A 42 -28.57 1.82 -10.53
C GLN A 42 -27.79 3.13 -10.66
N LEU A 43 -27.59 3.59 -11.90
CA LEU A 43 -26.67 4.66 -12.25
C LEU A 43 -27.44 5.88 -12.79
N LYS A 44 -27.24 7.05 -12.19
CA LYS A 44 -27.62 8.34 -12.79
C LYS A 44 -26.61 8.73 -13.88
N PRO A 45 -26.94 9.65 -14.80
CA PRO A 45 -25.94 10.20 -15.72
C PRO A 45 -24.71 10.71 -14.96
N GLY A 46 -23.52 10.28 -15.37
CA GLY A 46 -22.23 10.54 -14.72
C GLY A 46 -21.78 9.46 -13.73
N ASP A 47 -22.69 8.62 -13.21
CA ASP A 47 -22.34 7.60 -12.21
C ASP A 47 -21.55 6.44 -12.83
N ARG A 48 -20.68 5.84 -12.01
CA ARG A 48 -19.98 4.59 -12.32
C ARG A 48 -20.52 3.44 -11.48
N GLY A 49 -20.59 2.26 -12.09
CA GLY A 49 -20.89 1.01 -11.39
C GLY A 49 -19.85 0.67 -10.33
N PHE A 50 -20.18 -0.29 -9.47
CA PHE A 50 -19.27 -0.77 -8.42
C PHE A 50 -17.89 -1.19 -8.94
N CYS A 51 -17.83 -1.69 -10.17
CA CYS A 51 -16.59 -2.09 -10.82
C CYS A 51 -15.75 -0.92 -11.36
N PHE A 52 -16.22 0.33 -11.27
CA PHE A 52 -15.61 1.57 -11.75
C PHE A 52 -15.39 1.71 -13.26
N VAL A 53 -15.52 0.64 -14.04
CA VAL A 53 -15.25 0.65 -15.48
C VAL A 53 -16.49 0.79 -16.35
N ARG A 54 -17.67 0.62 -15.76
CA ARG A 54 -18.97 0.82 -16.41
C ARG A 54 -19.58 2.13 -15.95
N GLN A 55 -19.86 3.03 -16.87
CA GLN A 55 -20.32 4.40 -16.60
C GLN A 55 -21.63 4.67 -17.31
N ASN A 56 -22.53 5.41 -16.67
CA ASN A 56 -23.68 6.00 -17.36
C ASN A 56 -23.24 7.35 -17.97
N THR A 57 -23.15 7.42 -19.29
CA THR A 57 -22.87 8.65 -20.03
C THR A 57 -24.15 9.05 -20.79
N ASP A 58 -24.71 10.21 -20.44
CA ASP A 58 -25.92 10.76 -21.09
C ASP A 58 -27.11 9.79 -21.18
N GLY A 59 -27.32 8.99 -20.15
CA GLY A 59 -28.42 8.02 -20.08
C GLY A 59 -28.15 6.70 -20.79
N ARG A 60 -26.88 6.42 -21.15
CA ARG A 60 -26.46 5.17 -21.79
C ARG A 60 -25.28 4.56 -21.06
N MET A 61 -25.22 3.23 -21.05
CA MET A 61 -24.06 2.53 -20.51
C MET A 61 -22.86 2.66 -21.44
N GLU A 62 -21.69 2.93 -20.88
CA GLU A 62 -20.39 2.90 -21.55
C GLU A 62 -19.39 2.01 -20.79
N LEU A 63 -18.59 1.24 -21.54
CA LEU A 63 -17.41 0.55 -21.02
C LEU A 63 -16.19 1.42 -21.28
N THR A 64 -15.53 1.85 -20.20
CA THR A 64 -14.42 2.85 -20.23
C THR A 64 -13.01 2.24 -20.34
N THR A 65 -12.90 0.92 -20.48
CA THR A 65 -11.64 0.17 -20.49
C THR A 65 -11.39 -0.62 -21.77
N TYR A 66 -12.17 -0.37 -22.83
CA TYR A 66 -12.03 -1.13 -24.06
C TYR A 66 -10.66 -0.88 -24.70
N GLY A 67 -9.90 -1.95 -24.93
CA GLY A 67 -8.54 -1.87 -25.45
C GLY A 67 -7.51 -1.29 -24.45
N ARG A 68 -7.85 -1.11 -23.18
CA ARG A 68 -6.95 -0.61 -22.12
C ARG A 68 -6.67 -1.72 -21.12
N SER A 69 -5.47 -2.28 -21.16
CA SER A 69 -5.12 -3.50 -20.43
C SER A 69 -3.81 -3.39 -19.67
N ILE A 70 -3.68 -4.23 -18.64
CA ILE A 70 -2.53 -4.27 -17.74
C ILE A 70 -2.03 -5.70 -17.51
N GLY A 71 -0.75 -5.81 -17.16
CA GLY A 71 -0.15 -7.05 -16.68
C GLY A 71 0.17 -8.10 -17.74
N PHE A 72 0.38 -7.71 -19.01
CA PHE A 72 0.67 -8.65 -20.10
C PHE A 72 1.83 -9.59 -19.78
N CYS A 73 1.53 -10.88 -19.69
CA CYS A 73 2.50 -11.89 -19.34
C CYS A 73 2.13 -13.26 -19.92
N ILE A 74 3.10 -13.96 -20.49
CA ILE A 74 2.94 -15.35 -20.89
C ILE A 74 3.28 -16.24 -19.70
N ASP A 75 2.31 -17.03 -19.29
CA ASP A 75 2.37 -17.96 -18.17
C ASP A 75 2.06 -19.39 -18.66
N PRO A 76 2.36 -20.44 -17.86
CA PRO A 76 1.81 -21.78 -18.09
C PRO A 76 0.31 -21.83 -17.82
N ILE A 77 -0.41 -22.68 -18.55
CA ILE A 77 -1.86 -22.87 -18.38
C ILE A 77 -2.22 -23.36 -16.96
N GLU A 78 -1.34 -24.10 -16.30
CA GLU A 78 -1.49 -24.56 -14.92
C GLU A 78 -1.65 -23.41 -13.92
N LYS A 79 -1.11 -22.22 -14.23
CA LYS A 79 -1.28 -21.02 -13.41
C LYS A 79 -2.69 -20.43 -13.52
N LYS A 80 -3.48 -20.85 -14.50
CA LYS A 80 -4.89 -20.49 -14.71
C LYS A 80 -5.76 -21.68 -14.29
N PRO A 81 -5.61 -22.18 -13.05
CA PRO A 81 -5.90 -23.55 -12.56
C PRO A 81 -6.73 -24.44 -13.51
N LEU A 82 -6.11 -24.83 -14.62
CA LEU A 82 -6.74 -25.60 -15.69
C LEU A 82 -5.84 -26.81 -15.99
N ASN A 83 -5.95 -27.84 -15.15
CA ASN A 83 -5.12 -29.03 -15.26
C ASN A 83 -5.56 -29.94 -16.42
N HIS A 84 -6.77 -29.77 -16.92
CA HIS A 84 -7.40 -30.61 -17.94
C HIS A 84 -7.66 -29.82 -19.24
N PHE A 85 -6.94 -28.73 -19.48
CA PHE A 85 -7.04 -27.93 -20.71
C PHE A 85 -5.66 -27.66 -21.30
N TYR A 86 -5.23 -28.48 -22.25
CA TYR A 86 -3.92 -28.44 -22.93
C TYR A 86 -2.73 -28.28 -21.97
N PRO A 87 -2.46 -29.23 -21.06
CA PRO A 87 -1.42 -29.11 -20.04
C PRO A 87 -0.03 -28.84 -20.63
N GLY A 88 0.73 -27.96 -19.97
CA GLY A 88 2.10 -27.57 -20.30
C GLY A 88 2.22 -26.52 -21.41
N THR A 89 1.09 -26.03 -21.94
CA THR A 89 1.07 -25.00 -22.98
C THR A 89 1.16 -23.57 -22.41
N SER A 90 1.57 -22.64 -23.27
CA SER A 90 1.68 -21.21 -22.94
C SER A 90 0.35 -20.48 -23.12
N VAL A 91 0.08 -19.55 -22.20
CA VAL A 91 -1.11 -18.68 -22.22
C VAL A 91 -0.72 -17.21 -22.03
N LEU A 92 -1.10 -16.34 -22.98
CA LEU A 92 -0.93 -14.90 -22.85
C LEU A 92 -2.02 -14.34 -21.92
N SER A 93 -1.61 -13.78 -20.79
CA SER A 93 -2.49 -13.37 -19.69
C SER A 93 -2.52 -11.85 -19.54
N PHE A 94 -3.71 -11.28 -19.37
CA PHE A 94 -3.89 -9.85 -19.09
C PHE A 94 -5.22 -9.57 -18.37
N GLY A 95 -5.35 -8.37 -17.82
CA GLY A 95 -6.56 -7.88 -17.17
C GLY A 95 -6.82 -6.40 -17.44
N THR A 96 -7.87 -5.87 -16.81
CA THR A 96 -8.20 -4.44 -16.78
C THR A 96 -8.27 -3.95 -15.32
N ALA A 97 -8.62 -2.69 -15.09
CA ALA A 97 -8.86 -2.21 -13.71
C ALA A 97 -10.25 -2.60 -13.20
N GLY A 98 -10.42 -2.63 -11.87
CA GLY A 98 -11.72 -2.83 -11.23
C GLY A 98 -12.19 -4.29 -11.15
N CYS A 99 -13.28 -4.55 -10.42
CA CYS A 99 -13.86 -5.88 -10.21
C CYS A 99 -15.34 -5.77 -9.77
N ASN A 100 -16.18 -6.76 -10.07
CA ASN A 100 -17.57 -6.85 -9.59
C ASN A 100 -17.69 -7.41 -8.16
N LEU A 101 -16.62 -7.98 -7.59
CA LEU A 101 -16.56 -8.43 -6.21
C LEU A 101 -15.70 -7.50 -5.34
N GLY A 102 -16.05 -7.39 -4.07
CA GLY A 102 -15.38 -6.60 -3.04
C GLY A 102 -14.41 -7.38 -2.15
N CYS A 103 -13.83 -8.50 -2.63
CA CYS A 103 -12.97 -9.42 -1.85
C CYS A 103 -11.96 -8.71 -0.93
N LYS A 104 -12.04 -8.96 0.39
CA LYS A 104 -11.08 -8.47 1.40
C LYS A 104 -9.72 -9.18 1.34
N PHE A 105 -9.69 -10.38 0.77
CA PHE A 105 -8.52 -11.27 0.64
C PHE A 105 -7.92 -11.28 -0.78
N CYS A 106 -8.17 -10.24 -1.58
CA CYS A 106 -7.76 -10.25 -2.98
C CYS A 106 -6.23 -10.23 -3.14
N GLN A 107 -5.68 -11.26 -3.78
CA GLN A 107 -4.23 -11.39 -4.03
C GLN A 107 -3.75 -10.57 -5.25
N ASN A 108 -4.68 -10.09 -6.09
CA ASN A 108 -4.42 -9.16 -7.20
C ASN A 108 -5.10 -7.80 -6.92
N TRP A 109 -5.03 -7.32 -5.68
CA TRP A 109 -5.76 -6.12 -5.23
C TRP A 109 -5.27 -4.84 -5.90
N ASP A 110 -3.98 -4.77 -6.21
CA ASP A 110 -3.30 -3.70 -6.94
C ASP A 110 -3.94 -3.46 -8.32
N ILE A 111 -4.44 -4.51 -8.96
CA ILE A 111 -5.15 -4.46 -10.24
C ILE A 111 -6.66 -4.33 -10.04
N SER A 112 -7.25 -5.23 -9.27
CA SER A 112 -8.71 -5.38 -9.14
C SER A 112 -9.40 -4.29 -8.30
N LYS A 113 -8.65 -3.57 -7.47
CA LYS A 113 -9.14 -2.44 -6.64
C LYS A 113 -8.64 -1.09 -7.12
N SER A 114 -7.85 -1.05 -8.20
CA SER A 114 -7.38 0.20 -8.78
C SER A 114 -8.51 0.98 -9.45
N ARG A 115 -8.50 2.29 -9.24
CA ARG A 115 -9.30 3.28 -9.98
C ARG A 115 -8.50 3.95 -11.09
N GLU A 116 -7.19 3.69 -11.16
CA GLU A 116 -6.24 4.33 -12.08
C GLU A 116 -6.11 3.52 -13.39
N VAL A 117 -7.17 3.56 -14.20
CA VAL A 117 -7.17 2.92 -15.53
C VAL A 117 -6.10 3.55 -16.45
N GLU A 118 -5.93 4.87 -16.43
CA GLU A 118 -5.14 5.59 -17.44
C GLU A 118 -3.63 5.59 -17.20
N ARG A 119 -3.18 5.47 -15.94
CA ARG A 119 -1.76 5.56 -15.59
C ARG A 119 -0.99 4.26 -15.80
N LEU A 120 -1.68 3.12 -15.67
CA LEU A 120 -1.08 1.79 -15.66
C LEU A 120 -1.33 1.00 -16.96
N SER A 121 -2.33 1.37 -17.78
CA SER A 121 -2.75 0.59 -18.94
C SER A 121 -1.94 0.85 -20.22
N GLU A 122 -1.71 -0.22 -20.98
CA GLU A 122 -1.26 -0.18 -22.35
C GLU A 122 -2.46 -0.28 -23.30
N LEU A 123 -2.38 0.41 -24.45
CA LEU A 123 -3.35 0.25 -25.53
C LEU A 123 -3.11 -1.09 -26.23
N ALA A 124 -4.10 -1.98 -26.15
CA ALA A 124 -4.07 -3.32 -26.70
C ALA A 124 -5.41 -3.63 -27.34
N MET A 125 -5.51 -3.48 -28.65
CA MET A 125 -6.75 -3.83 -29.36
C MET A 125 -6.83 -5.35 -29.59
N PRO A 126 -8.03 -5.93 -29.78
CA PRO A 126 -8.22 -7.36 -30.03
C PRO A 126 -7.27 -7.98 -31.08
N ASP A 127 -7.01 -7.27 -32.16
CA ASP A 127 -6.08 -7.64 -33.24
C ASP A 127 -4.63 -7.68 -32.78
N VAL A 128 -4.20 -6.69 -31.98
CA VAL A 128 -2.86 -6.63 -31.41
C VAL A 128 -2.62 -7.79 -30.45
N ILE A 129 -3.62 -8.15 -29.64
CA ILE A 129 -3.53 -9.27 -28.70
C ILE A 129 -3.44 -10.60 -29.43
N ALA A 130 -4.27 -10.79 -30.47
CA ALA A 130 -4.21 -11.98 -31.31
C ALA A 130 -2.88 -12.09 -32.05
N ALA A 131 -2.33 -10.97 -32.56
CA ALA A 131 -1.01 -10.93 -33.19
C ALA A 131 0.10 -11.30 -32.18
N ALA A 132 0.11 -10.69 -31.00
CA ALA A 132 1.07 -10.98 -29.95
C ALA A 132 1.04 -12.44 -29.52
N ALA A 133 -0.15 -13.00 -29.30
CA ALA A 133 -0.31 -14.40 -28.94
C ALA A 133 0.14 -15.33 -30.08
N LYS A 134 -0.12 -14.98 -31.35
CA LYS A 134 0.33 -15.75 -32.52
C LYS A 134 1.85 -15.74 -32.68
N GLU A 135 2.46 -14.56 -32.64
CA GLU A 135 3.91 -14.38 -32.82
C GLU A 135 4.72 -15.01 -31.71
N THR A 136 4.20 -15.01 -30.48
CA THR A 136 4.82 -15.67 -29.33
C THR A 136 4.45 -17.15 -29.22
N ALA A 137 3.72 -17.70 -30.21
CA ALA A 137 3.27 -19.09 -30.26
C ALA A 137 2.48 -19.54 -29.01
N CYS A 138 1.71 -18.62 -28.42
CA CYS A 138 0.79 -18.95 -27.33
C CYS A 138 -0.36 -19.83 -27.86
N ARG A 139 -0.69 -20.88 -27.10
CA ARG A 139 -1.85 -21.75 -27.42
C ARG A 139 -3.17 -21.05 -27.11
N SER A 140 -3.17 -20.21 -26.08
CA SER A 140 -4.35 -19.53 -25.60
C SER A 140 -4.07 -18.11 -25.09
N VAL A 141 -5.15 -17.35 -24.90
CA VAL A 141 -5.19 -16.07 -24.20
C VAL A 141 -6.09 -16.21 -22.98
N ALA A 142 -5.66 -15.69 -21.83
CA ALA A 142 -6.42 -15.68 -20.59
C ALA A 142 -6.81 -14.26 -20.17
N PHE A 143 -8.12 -14.06 -19.99
CA PHE A 143 -8.70 -12.88 -19.36
C PHE A 143 -8.71 -13.11 -17.84
N THR A 144 -7.84 -12.40 -17.11
CA THR A 144 -7.51 -12.71 -15.71
C THR A 144 -7.04 -11.48 -14.91
N TYR A 145 -6.42 -11.69 -13.73
CA TYR A 145 -6.00 -10.73 -12.70
C TYR A 145 -7.16 -9.99 -12.02
N ASN A 146 -8.16 -9.56 -12.79
CA ASN A 146 -9.47 -9.15 -12.33
C ASN A 146 -10.58 -9.97 -13.04
N ASP A 147 -11.83 -9.79 -12.61
CA ASP A 147 -12.94 -10.55 -13.19
C ASP A 147 -13.28 -10.06 -14.61
N PRO A 148 -13.19 -10.90 -15.65
CA PRO A 148 -13.43 -10.50 -17.03
C PRO A 148 -14.89 -10.16 -17.35
N VAL A 149 -15.85 -10.50 -16.49
CA VAL A 149 -17.27 -10.20 -16.69
C VAL A 149 -17.48 -8.69 -16.82
N ILE A 150 -16.78 -7.85 -16.03
CA ILE A 150 -17.04 -6.39 -16.01
C ILE A 150 -16.69 -5.67 -17.31
N TRP A 151 -15.86 -6.29 -18.15
CA TRP A 151 -15.40 -5.81 -19.45
C TRP A 151 -15.70 -6.82 -20.57
N ALA A 152 -16.86 -7.49 -20.44
CA ALA A 152 -17.31 -8.58 -21.31
C ALA A 152 -17.20 -8.28 -22.81
N GLU A 153 -17.58 -7.07 -23.24
CA GLU A 153 -17.52 -6.67 -24.66
C GLU A 153 -16.11 -6.85 -25.24
N TYR A 154 -15.11 -6.36 -24.51
CA TYR A 154 -13.71 -6.42 -24.93
C TYR A 154 -13.15 -7.84 -24.86
N ALA A 155 -13.53 -8.62 -23.84
CA ALA A 155 -13.16 -10.03 -23.75
C ALA A 155 -13.73 -10.85 -24.92
N ILE A 156 -15.02 -10.65 -25.25
CA ILE A 156 -15.72 -11.33 -26.35
C ILE A 156 -15.07 -11.01 -27.70
N ASP A 157 -14.80 -9.75 -27.98
CA ASP A 157 -14.21 -9.33 -29.26
C ASP A 157 -12.76 -9.83 -29.40
N THR A 158 -12.00 -9.80 -28.30
CA THR A 158 -10.66 -10.39 -28.26
C THR A 158 -10.71 -11.89 -28.50
N ALA A 159 -11.67 -12.60 -27.90
CA ALA A 159 -11.82 -14.04 -28.08
C ALA A 159 -12.19 -14.42 -29.53
N LYS A 160 -13.11 -13.68 -30.16
CA LYS A 160 -13.46 -13.85 -31.58
C LYS A 160 -12.25 -13.65 -32.50
N THR A 161 -11.45 -12.62 -32.21
CA THR A 161 -10.24 -12.30 -32.99
C THR A 161 -9.16 -13.37 -32.81
N CYS A 162 -8.92 -13.81 -31.58
CA CYS A 162 -8.00 -14.91 -31.26
C CYS A 162 -8.42 -16.22 -31.93
N ARG A 163 -9.73 -16.54 -31.92
CA ARG A 163 -10.28 -17.73 -32.57
C ARG A 163 -10.01 -17.73 -34.08
N SER A 164 -10.12 -16.58 -34.74
CA SER A 164 -9.79 -16.42 -36.17
C SER A 164 -8.30 -16.64 -36.46
N ALA A 165 -7.44 -16.45 -35.47
CA ALA A 165 -6.02 -16.74 -35.52
C ALA A 165 -5.65 -18.17 -35.06
N GLY A 166 -6.63 -19.01 -34.70
CA GLY A 166 -6.42 -20.36 -34.18
C GLY A 166 -6.00 -20.43 -32.70
N ILE A 167 -6.20 -19.34 -31.95
CA ILE A 167 -5.80 -19.19 -30.55
C ILE A 167 -7.03 -19.36 -29.65
N LYS A 168 -6.89 -20.17 -28.60
CA LYS A 168 -7.97 -20.49 -27.66
C LYS A 168 -8.18 -19.37 -26.64
N SER A 169 -9.41 -19.21 -26.14
CA SER A 169 -9.73 -18.16 -25.15
C SER A 169 -10.13 -18.74 -23.80
N VAL A 170 -9.57 -18.19 -22.73
CA VAL A 170 -9.75 -18.66 -21.34
C VAL A 170 -10.26 -17.52 -20.47
N ALA A 171 -11.30 -17.78 -19.68
CA ALA A 171 -11.77 -16.86 -18.64
C ALA A 171 -11.37 -17.36 -17.25
N VAL A 172 -10.73 -16.52 -16.43
CA VAL A 172 -10.56 -16.76 -14.99
C VAL A 172 -11.48 -15.80 -14.25
N THR A 173 -12.57 -16.32 -13.68
CA THR A 173 -13.71 -15.50 -13.22
C THR A 173 -14.27 -16.01 -11.89
N ALA A 174 -14.94 -15.13 -11.13
CA ALA A 174 -15.77 -15.54 -10.00
C ALA A 174 -17.14 -16.11 -10.43
N GLY A 175 -17.46 -16.12 -11.74
CA GLY A 175 -18.75 -16.61 -12.24
C GLY A 175 -19.93 -15.75 -11.79
N TYR A 176 -19.70 -14.51 -11.37
CA TYR A 176 -20.72 -13.61 -10.85
C TYR A 176 -21.34 -12.77 -11.98
N ILE A 177 -22.16 -13.42 -12.79
CA ILE A 177 -22.77 -12.90 -14.03
C ILE A 177 -24.27 -13.22 -14.06
N THR A 178 -25.08 -12.38 -14.71
CA THR A 178 -26.54 -12.62 -14.78
C THR A 178 -26.89 -13.67 -15.85
N PRO A 179 -28.07 -14.30 -15.75
CA PRO A 179 -28.58 -15.20 -16.79
C PRO A 179 -28.69 -14.56 -18.17
N ALA A 180 -28.93 -13.25 -18.25
CA ALA A 180 -29.06 -12.53 -19.51
C ALA A 180 -27.71 -12.31 -20.21
N ALA A 181 -26.62 -12.13 -19.46
CA ALA A 181 -25.30 -11.84 -20.02
C ALA A 181 -24.43 -13.09 -20.21
N ARG A 182 -24.64 -14.15 -19.40
CA ARG A 182 -23.77 -15.33 -19.41
C ARG A 182 -23.66 -16.07 -20.75
N PRO A 183 -24.70 -16.23 -21.59
CA PRO A 183 -24.56 -16.94 -22.85
C PRO A 183 -23.59 -16.24 -23.80
N ASP A 184 -23.73 -14.92 -23.97
CA ASP A 184 -22.87 -14.14 -24.86
C ASP A 184 -21.41 -14.18 -24.42
N PHE A 185 -21.15 -14.05 -23.11
CA PHE A 185 -19.81 -14.09 -22.56
C PHE A 185 -19.16 -15.47 -22.70
N PHE A 186 -19.81 -16.53 -22.23
CA PHE A 186 -19.19 -17.85 -22.18
C PHE A 186 -19.13 -18.54 -23.55
N HIS A 187 -20.08 -18.32 -24.47
CA HIS A 187 -19.97 -18.88 -25.84
C HIS A 187 -18.75 -18.35 -26.62
N ALA A 188 -18.21 -17.19 -26.22
CA ALA A 188 -16.97 -16.67 -26.78
C ALA A 188 -15.72 -17.39 -26.24
N MET A 189 -15.81 -18.09 -25.11
CA MET A 189 -14.69 -18.75 -24.44
C MET A 189 -14.55 -20.21 -24.90
N ASP A 190 -13.33 -20.74 -24.85
CA ASP A 190 -13.06 -22.18 -25.02
C ASP A 190 -12.94 -22.90 -23.66
N ALA A 191 -12.45 -22.20 -22.63
CA ALA A 191 -12.43 -22.72 -21.26
C ALA A 191 -12.63 -21.63 -20.20
N ALA A 192 -13.03 -22.04 -19.00
CA ALA A 192 -13.16 -21.18 -17.84
C ALA A 192 -12.60 -21.83 -16.57
N ASN A 193 -11.91 -21.06 -15.74
CA ASN A 193 -11.72 -21.40 -14.34
C ASN A 193 -12.65 -20.52 -13.50
N VAL A 194 -13.53 -21.15 -12.71
CA VAL A 194 -14.52 -20.45 -11.89
C VAL A 194 -14.15 -20.55 -10.42
N ASP A 195 -13.89 -19.40 -9.80
CA ASP A 195 -13.59 -19.29 -8.37
C ASP A 195 -14.87 -19.46 -7.53
N LEU A 196 -15.10 -20.66 -7.00
CA LEU A 196 -16.10 -20.89 -5.96
C LEU A 196 -15.48 -20.56 -4.60
N LYS A 197 -15.63 -19.29 -4.19
CA LYS A 197 -14.84 -18.70 -3.08
C LYS A 197 -15.16 -19.28 -1.71
N ALA A 198 -16.38 -19.76 -1.50
CA ALA A 198 -16.86 -20.41 -0.27
C ALA A 198 -18.19 -21.12 -0.59
N PHE A 199 -18.78 -21.77 0.42
CA PHE A 199 -20.08 -22.42 0.30
C PHE A 199 -21.08 -21.96 1.38
N THR A 200 -20.88 -20.73 1.86
CA THR A 200 -21.75 -20.04 2.80
C THR A 200 -22.09 -18.63 2.32
N GLU A 201 -23.33 -18.23 2.55
CA GLU A 201 -23.81 -16.88 2.19
C GLU A 201 -23.13 -15.80 3.05
N ASP A 202 -22.85 -16.10 4.32
CA ASP A 202 -22.13 -15.23 5.27
C ASP A 202 -20.76 -14.78 4.72
N PHE A 203 -19.97 -15.73 4.20
CA PHE A 203 -18.70 -15.44 3.55
C PHE A 203 -18.88 -14.48 2.38
N TYR A 204 -19.86 -14.75 1.50
CA TYR A 204 -20.10 -13.93 0.31
C TYR A 204 -20.54 -12.51 0.67
N GLN A 205 -21.37 -12.34 1.70
CA GLN A 205 -21.82 -11.03 2.16
C GLN A 205 -20.69 -10.23 2.80
N HIS A 206 -19.94 -10.85 3.73
CA HIS A 206 -19.00 -10.11 4.57
C HIS A 206 -17.59 -10.00 4.01
N LEU A 207 -17.15 -10.95 3.19
CA LEU A 207 -15.79 -11.00 2.68
C LEU A 207 -15.70 -10.62 1.21
N THR A 208 -16.74 -10.85 0.40
CA THR A 208 -16.73 -10.54 -1.04
C THR A 208 -17.77 -9.52 -1.46
N TYR A 209 -18.70 -9.13 -0.59
CA TYR A 209 -19.80 -8.19 -0.89
C TYR A 209 -20.62 -8.63 -2.12
N SER A 210 -20.99 -9.90 -2.16
CA SER A 210 -21.75 -10.57 -3.22
C SER A 210 -22.64 -11.68 -2.63
N HIS A 211 -23.24 -12.51 -3.47
CA HIS A 211 -24.11 -13.64 -3.08
C HIS A 211 -23.58 -14.97 -3.63
N LEU A 212 -23.82 -16.08 -2.93
CA LEU A 212 -23.35 -17.41 -3.34
C LEU A 212 -24.16 -17.94 -4.55
N GLU A 213 -25.48 -17.83 -4.49
CA GLU A 213 -26.38 -18.49 -5.45
C GLU A 213 -26.12 -18.14 -6.92
N PRO A 214 -25.83 -16.88 -7.32
CA PRO A 214 -25.53 -16.56 -8.72
C PRO A 214 -24.30 -17.28 -9.29
N VAL A 215 -23.31 -17.60 -8.45
CA VAL A 215 -22.14 -18.39 -8.85
C VAL A 215 -22.54 -19.84 -9.07
N LEU A 216 -23.35 -20.39 -8.17
CA LEU A 216 -23.88 -21.76 -8.29
C LEU A 216 -24.76 -21.94 -9.53
N GLU A 217 -25.60 -20.95 -9.84
CA GLU A 217 -26.39 -20.91 -11.06
C GLU A 217 -25.53 -20.89 -12.32
N THR A 218 -24.44 -20.11 -12.30
CA THR A 218 -23.50 -20.04 -13.42
C THR A 218 -22.78 -21.37 -13.64
N LEU A 219 -22.33 -22.04 -12.57
CA LEU A 219 -21.73 -23.38 -12.65
C LEU A 219 -22.71 -24.42 -13.21
N ARG A 220 -23.97 -24.42 -12.75
CA ARG A 220 -25.01 -25.31 -13.29
C ARG A 220 -25.24 -25.06 -14.77
N TRP A 221 -25.32 -23.78 -15.16
CA TRP A 221 -25.50 -23.41 -16.55
C TRP A 221 -24.32 -23.83 -17.43
N LEU A 222 -23.08 -23.59 -17.00
CA LEU A 222 -21.89 -24.02 -17.73
C LEU A 222 -21.90 -25.52 -17.99
N LYS A 223 -22.34 -26.32 -17.01
CA LYS A 223 -22.40 -27.78 -17.14
C LYS A 223 -23.50 -28.28 -18.08
N HIS A 224 -24.69 -27.70 -18.00
CA HIS A 224 -25.89 -28.27 -18.62
C HIS A 224 -26.31 -27.57 -19.91
N GLU A 225 -25.85 -26.33 -20.13
CA GLU A 225 -26.29 -25.47 -21.23
C GLU A 225 -25.13 -24.91 -22.07
N SER A 226 -23.87 -25.29 -21.80
CA SER A 226 -22.70 -24.81 -22.55
C SER A 226 -21.71 -25.93 -22.89
N ASP A 227 -20.94 -25.73 -23.95
CA ASP A 227 -19.82 -26.63 -24.35
C ASP A 227 -18.46 -26.15 -23.80
N VAL A 228 -18.44 -25.13 -22.94
CA VAL A 228 -17.20 -24.56 -22.39
C VAL A 228 -16.58 -25.54 -21.40
N TRP A 229 -15.31 -25.88 -21.58
CA TRP A 229 -14.57 -26.66 -20.58
C TRP A 229 -14.37 -25.80 -19.33
N PHE A 230 -14.70 -26.32 -18.14
CA PHE A 230 -14.43 -25.56 -16.92
C PHE A 230 -13.91 -26.41 -15.76
N GLU A 231 -13.17 -25.73 -14.88
CA GLU A 231 -12.65 -26.26 -13.63
C GLU A 231 -12.99 -25.28 -12.50
N ILE A 232 -13.09 -25.78 -11.28
CA ILE A 232 -13.50 -25.01 -10.10
C ILE A 232 -12.30 -24.76 -9.20
N THR A 233 -12.07 -23.52 -8.79
CA THR A 233 -11.05 -23.19 -7.79
C THR A 233 -11.70 -22.74 -6.49
N ASN A 234 -11.25 -23.30 -5.37
CA ASN A 234 -11.55 -22.82 -4.03
C ASN A 234 -10.25 -22.37 -3.35
N LEU A 235 -10.14 -21.06 -3.10
CA LEU A 235 -9.07 -20.50 -2.29
C LEU A 235 -9.40 -20.73 -0.82
N VAL A 236 -8.67 -21.62 -0.17
CA VAL A 236 -8.95 -22.04 1.20
C VAL A 236 -8.34 -21.04 2.16
N ILE A 237 -9.14 -20.38 2.99
CA ILE A 237 -8.76 -19.31 3.91
C ILE A 237 -8.97 -19.81 5.36
N PRO A 238 -7.90 -19.86 6.19
CA PRO A 238 -8.00 -20.33 7.56
C PRO A 238 -9.08 -19.62 8.38
N GLY A 239 -9.96 -20.37 9.02
CA GLY A 239 -11.04 -19.87 9.86
C GLY A 239 -12.14 -19.09 9.11
N ALA A 240 -12.22 -19.19 7.77
CA ALA A 240 -13.28 -18.54 6.99
C ALA A 240 -14.07 -19.50 6.10
N ASN A 241 -13.40 -20.45 5.42
CA ASN A 241 -14.07 -21.43 4.54
C ASN A 241 -13.39 -22.81 4.58
N ASP A 242 -12.66 -23.14 5.65
CA ASP A 242 -11.82 -24.33 5.78
C ASP A 242 -12.39 -25.40 6.73
N SER A 243 -13.67 -25.27 7.08
CA SER A 243 -14.36 -26.26 7.92
C SER A 243 -14.73 -27.51 7.12
N ASP A 244 -14.67 -28.68 7.77
CA ASP A 244 -15.02 -29.94 7.12
C ASP A 244 -16.49 -29.99 6.65
N ASP A 245 -17.41 -29.36 7.40
CA ASP A 245 -18.82 -29.26 7.01
C ASP A 245 -18.98 -28.49 5.70
N GLU A 246 -18.28 -27.36 5.58
CA GLU A 246 -18.34 -26.54 4.39
C GLU A 246 -17.74 -27.25 3.17
N PHE A 247 -16.59 -27.94 3.34
CA PHE A 247 -16.02 -28.77 2.28
C PHE A 247 -16.98 -29.88 1.83
N ARG A 248 -17.60 -30.60 2.77
CA ARG A 248 -18.57 -31.65 2.43
C ARG A 248 -19.76 -31.10 1.67
N ARG A 249 -20.39 -30.03 2.17
CA ARG A 249 -21.53 -29.39 1.52
C ARG A 249 -21.20 -28.91 0.11
N MET A 250 -20.03 -28.31 -0.08
CA MET A 250 -19.55 -27.89 -1.39
C MET A 250 -19.35 -29.09 -2.33
N CYS A 251 -18.65 -30.13 -1.87
CA CYS A 251 -18.37 -31.31 -2.68
C CYS A 251 -19.63 -32.11 -3.03
N ASP A 252 -20.56 -32.26 -2.08
CA ASP A 252 -21.84 -32.93 -2.29
C ASP A 252 -22.68 -32.16 -3.33
N TRP A 253 -22.70 -30.82 -3.24
CA TRP A 253 -23.40 -30.01 -4.23
C TRP A 253 -22.76 -30.12 -5.62
N ILE A 254 -21.42 -30.07 -5.70
CA ILE A 254 -20.71 -30.25 -6.98
C ILE A 254 -21.04 -31.62 -7.57
N LEU A 255 -20.95 -32.69 -6.78
CA LEU A 255 -21.25 -34.04 -7.25
C LEU A 255 -22.70 -34.15 -7.77
N ASN A 256 -23.66 -33.60 -7.03
CA ASN A 256 -25.09 -33.73 -7.35
C ASN A 256 -25.55 -32.83 -8.49
N CYS A 257 -25.04 -31.60 -8.57
CA CYS A 257 -25.52 -30.59 -9.53
C CYS A 257 -24.63 -30.46 -10.77
N ILE A 258 -23.33 -30.76 -10.66
CA ILE A 258 -22.33 -30.56 -11.72
C ILE A 258 -21.77 -31.90 -12.23
N GLY A 259 -21.54 -32.84 -11.32
CA GLY A 259 -21.05 -34.20 -11.60
C GLY A 259 -19.58 -34.41 -11.22
N ALA A 260 -19.20 -35.69 -11.14
CA ALA A 260 -17.90 -36.14 -10.63
C ALA A 260 -16.69 -35.84 -11.54
N ASP A 261 -16.93 -35.43 -12.79
CA ASP A 261 -15.91 -35.29 -13.84
C ASP A 261 -15.32 -33.88 -13.94
N VAL A 262 -15.89 -32.88 -13.25
CA VAL A 262 -15.36 -31.50 -13.23
C VAL A 262 -14.29 -31.38 -12.14
N PRO A 263 -13.04 -31.03 -12.50
CA PRO A 263 -11.98 -30.84 -11.52
C PRO A 263 -12.25 -29.73 -10.50
N ILE A 264 -11.83 -29.97 -9.26
CA ILE A 264 -11.76 -28.96 -8.19
C ILE A 264 -10.31 -28.77 -7.70
N HIS A 265 -9.93 -27.52 -7.46
CA HIS A 265 -8.62 -27.11 -6.95
C HIS A 265 -8.76 -26.45 -5.59
N PHE A 266 -8.14 -27.02 -4.56
CA PHE A 266 -7.98 -26.40 -3.25
C PHE A 266 -6.64 -25.67 -3.19
N THR A 267 -6.67 -24.34 -3.18
CA THR A 267 -5.46 -23.51 -3.29
C THR A 267 -5.14 -22.81 -1.97
N ALA A 268 -3.84 -22.72 -1.64
CA ALA A 268 -3.41 -21.98 -0.45
C ALA A 268 -3.62 -20.47 -0.60
N PHE A 269 -4.23 -19.88 0.42
CA PHE A 269 -4.26 -18.46 0.70
C PHE A 269 -2.92 -17.98 1.26
N HIS A 270 -2.56 -16.74 0.94
CA HIS A 270 -1.54 -15.97 1.65
C HIS A 270 -2.12 -14.61 2.06
N PRO A 271 -1.73 -14.08 3.23
CA PRO A 271 -2.29 -12.83 3.76
C PRO A 271 -2.00 -11.65 2.84
N ASP A 272 -3.07 -10.97 2.40
CA ASP A 272 -3.00 -9.88 1.44
C ASP A 272 -4.14 -8.87 1.59
N PHE A 273 -3.93 -7.69 0.99
CA PHE A 273 -4.90 -6.59 0.95
C PHE A 273 -5.42 -6.20 2.33
N ARG A 274 -6.66 -6.58 2.68
CA ARG A 274 -7.32 -6.22 3.95
C ARG A 274 -7.45 -7.39 4.92
N MET A 275 -6.99 -8.58 4.54
CA MET A 275 -7.09 -9.79 5.35
C MET A 275 -5.68 -10.22 5.78
N GLN A 276 -5.12 -9.44 6.71
CA GLN A 276 -3.78 -9.62 7.30
C GLN A 276 -3.85 -10.24 8.71
N ASP A 277 -5.06 -10.52 9.20
CA ASP A 277 -5.39 -10.99 10.55
C ASP A 277 -5.17 -12.49 10.77
N ARG A 278 -4.81 -13.25 9.72
CA ARG A 278 -4.66 -14.71 9.73
C ARG A 278 -3.46 -15.13 8.89
N GLY A 279 -2.86 -16.28 9.18
CA GLY A 279 -1.70 -16.81 8.45
C GLY A 279 -2.05 -17.44 7.08
N PRO A 280 -1.03 -17.87 6.31
CA PRO A 280 -1.25 -18.64 5.08
C PRO A 280 -1.89 -20.00 5.38
N THR A 281 -2.54 -20.59 4.37
CA THR A 281 -3.24 -21.88 4.54
C THR A 281 -2.27 -23.01 4.86
N PRO A 282 -2.46 -23.74 5.96
CA PRO A 282 -1.69 -24.94 6.23
C PRO A 282 -1.86 -25.98 5.11
N HIS A 283 -0.77 -26.64 4.73
CA HIS A 283 -0.79 -27.68 3.70
C HIS A 283 -1.75 -28.83 4.06
N GLU A 284 -1.80 -29.21 5.33
CA GLU A 284 -2.72 -30.22 5.86
C GLU A 284 -4.21 -29.89 5.62
N THR A 285 -4.58 -28.59 5.64
CA THR A 285 -5.94 -28.14 5.38
C THR A 285 -6.32 -28.38 3.92
N LEU A 286 -5.40 -28.17 2.98
CA LEU A 286 -5.63 -28.46 1.56
C LEU A 286 -5.78 -29.96 1.31
N LEU A 287 -4.93 -30.78 1.95
CA LEU A 287 -5.01 -32.23 1.87
C LEU A 287 -6.34 -32.75 2.40
N ARG A 288 -6.83 -32.18 3.51
CA ARG A 288 -8.14 -32.49 4.08
C ARG A 288 -9.29 -32.16 3.12
N GLY A 289 -9.29 -30.97 2.53
CA GLY A 289 -10.30 -30.59 1.52
C GLY A 289 -10.30 -31.53 0.31
N LYS A 290 -9.12 -31.89 -0.19
CA LYS A 290 -8.95 -32.87 -1.27
C LYS A 290 -9.46 -34.26 -0.89
N GLU A 291 -9.10 -34.77 0.29
CA GLU A 291 -9.53 -36.08 0.77
C GLU A 291 -11.06 -36.16 0.86
N ILE A 292 -11.70 -35.11 1.37
CA ILE A 292 -13.16 -34.99 1.41
C ILE A 292 -13.75 -35.05 -0.01
N ALA A 293 -13.21 -34.27 -0.96
CA ALA A 293 -13.69 -34.28 -2.34
C ALA A 293 -13.62 -35.67 -2.99
N LEU A 294 -12.49 -36.37 -2.83
CA LEU A 294 -12.32 -37.73 -3.36
C LEU A 294 -13.26 -38.73 -2.69
N THR A 295 -13.44 -38.63 -1.38
CA THR A 295 -14.32 -39.51 -0.59
C THR A 295 -15.79 -39.30 -0.94
N THR A 296 -16.21 -38.06 -1.20
CA THR A 296 -17.55 -37.74 -1.70
C THR A 296 -17.79 -38.36 -3.08
N GLY A 297 -16.75 -38.53 -3.89
CA GLY A 297 -16.83 -39.19 -5.20
C GLY A 297 -16.44 -38.30 -6.39
N ILE A 298 -15.90 -37.11 -6.15
CA ILE A 298 -15.28 -36.28 -7.19
C ILE A 298 -14.01 -36.99 -7.67
N ARG A 299 -13.86 -37.17 -8.99
CA ARG A 299 -12.76 -37.98 -9.55
C ARG A 299 -11.42 -37.25 -9.59
N TYR A 300 -11.46 -35.92 -9.71
CA TYR A 300 -10.27 -35.09 -9.90
C TYR A 300 -10.29 -33.93 -8.90
N ALA A 301 -9.48 -34.05 -7.87
CA ALA A 301 -9.27 -33.02 -6.86
C ALA A 301 -7.77 -32.75 -6.69
N TYR A 302 -7.40 -31.47 -6.70
CA TYR A 302 -6.02 -31.01 -6.71
C TYR A 302 -5.73 -30.07 -5.55
N VAL A 303 -4.48 -30.03 -5.09
CA VAL A 303 -3.98 -28.96 -4.23
C VAL A 303 -3.14 -27.98 -5.05
N GLY A 304 -3.22 -26.69 -4.76
CA GLY A 304 -2.49 -25.65 -5.51
C GLY A 304 -1.86 -24.59 -4.61
N ASN A 305 -1.00 -23.76 -5.19
CA ASN A 305 -0.13 -22.80 -4.47
C ASN A 305 0.79 -23.45 -3.41
N VAL A 306 1.09 -24.74 -3.56
CA VAL A 306 2.02 -25.53 -2.73
C VAL A 306 2.87 -26.44 -3.63
N HIS A 307 3.98 -26.98 -3.12
CA HIS A 307 4.76 -28.02 -3.82
C HIS A 307 4.35 -29.39 -3.28
N ASP A 308 3.55 -30.14 -4.04
CA ASP A 308 3.06 -31.46 -3.63
C ASP A 308 2.75 -32.33 -4.86
N VAL A 309 3.77 -33.02 -5.35
CA VAL A 309 3.69 -33.78 -6.60
C VAL A 309 2.57 -34.83 -6.60
N PRO A 310 2.44 -35.70 -5.58
CA PRO A 310 1.35 -36.67 -5.53
C PRO A 310 -0.04 -36.01 -5.63
N ASN A 311 -0.20 -34.84 -5.00
CA ASN A 311 -1.50 -34.20 -4.90
C ASN A 311 -1.83 -33.18 -6.00
N GLN A 312 -0.85 -32.76 -6.79
CA GLN A 312 -0.98 -31.91 -7.97
C GLN A 312 -1.13 -32.69 -9.29
N SER A 313 -0.74 -33.97 -9.26
CA SER A 313 -0.70 -34.82 -10.44
C SER A 313 -2.07 -35.39 -10.80
N THR A 314 -2.32 -35.58 -12.10
CA THR A 314 -3.53 -36.25 -12.60
C THR A 314 -3.32 -37.76 -12.60
N TRP A 315 -4.24 -38.46 -11.95
CA TRP A 315 -4.28 -39.92 -11.86
C TRP A 315 -5.49 -40.47 -12.62
N CYS A 316 -5.37 -41.65 -13.22
CA CYS A 316 -6.50 -42.28 -13.89
C CYS A 316 -7.55 -42.70 -12.85
N SER A 317 -8.78 -42.22 -12.98
CA SER A 317 -9.88 -42.56 -12.06
C SER A 317 -10.32 -44.04 -12.11
N THR A 318 -9.82 -44.83 -13.06
CA THR A 318 -10.18 -46.25 -13.23
C THR A 318 -9.05 -47.20 -12.84
N CYS A 319 -7.82 -46.95 -13.28
CA CYS A 319 -6.68 -47.84 -13.01
C CYS A 319 -5.62 -47.25 -12.07
N HIS A 320 -5.82 -46.01 -11.60
CA HIS A 320 -4.93 -45.28 -10.70
C HIS A 320 -3.49 -45.10 -11.21
N GLU A 321 -3.28 -45.23 -12.52
CA GLU A 321 -2.00 -44.89 -13.15
C GLU A 321 -1.73 -43.38 -13.07
N LEU A 322 -0.49 -42.99 -12.77
CA LEU A 322 -0.03 -41.60 -12.90
C LEU A 322 -0.05 -41.20 -14.37
N LEU A 323 -0.96 -40.29 -14.73
CA LEU A 323 -1.16 -39.84 -16.12
C LEU A 323 -0.36 -38.59 -16.43
N ILE A 324 -0.44 -37.58 -15.57
CA ILE A 324 0.27 -36.32 -15.74
C ILE A 324 0.87 -35.94 -14.40
N GLU A 325 2.19 -36.08 -14.29
CA GLU A 325 2.93 -35.65 -13.12
C GLU A 325 3.12 -34.13 -13.13
N ARG A 326 2.84 -33.48 -11.99
CA ARG A 326 2.99 -32.03 -11.83
C ARG A 326 3.73 -31.73 -10.54
N ASP A 327 4.78 -30.93 -10.64
CA ASP A 327 5.34 -30.18 -9.52
C ASP A 327 5.16 -28.69 -9.80
N TRP A 328 4.17 -28.09 -9.14
CA TRP A 328 3.76 -26.72 -9.40
C TRP A 328 3.33 -26.54 -10.88
N HIS A 329 4.09 -25.78 -11.68
CA HIS A 329 3.83 -25.57 -13.11
C HIS A 329 4.77 -26.39 -14.03
N GLN A 330 5.57 -27.30 -13.47
CA GLN A 330 6.42 -28.19 -14.28
C GLN A 330 5.72 -29.52 -14.47
N LEU A 331 5.58 -29.93 -15.72
CA LEU A 331 5.15 -31.28 -16.05
C LEU A 331 6.34 -32.24 -16.05
N GLY A 332 6.12 -33.44 -15.52
CA GLY A 332 7.02 -34.58 -15.58
C GLY A 332 6.47 -35.65 -16.52
N THR A 333 6.20 -36.83 -15.97
CA THR A 333 5.56 -37.95 -16.66
C THR A 333 4.26 -37.53 -17.37
N TYR A 334 4.12 -37.89 -18.66
CA TYR A 334 2.90 -37.69 -19.45
C TYR A 334 2.51 -38.98 -20.19
N ARG A 335 1.44 -39.65 -19.73
CA ARG A 335 0.97 -40.97 -20.22
C ARG A 335 -0.48 -40.90 -20.73
N MET A 336 -0.77 -39.83 -21.47
CA MET A 336 -2.06 -39.62 -22.13
C MET A 336 -1.99 -40.00 -23.61
N GLN A 337 -3.10 -40.47 -24.17
CA GLN A 337 -3.30 -40.66 -25.61
C GLN A 337 -4.52 -39.84 -26.03
N GLY A 338 -4.30 -38.55 -26.31
CA GLY A 338 -5.40 -37.57 -26.36
C GLY A 338 -6.17 -37.60 -25.05
N ASN A 339 -7.49 -37.65 -25.10
CA ASN A 339 -8.35 -37.71 -23.90
C ASN A 339 -8.45 -39.12 -23.27
N ARG A 340 -7.47 -40.02 -23.45
CA ARG A 340 -7.51 -41.39 -22.91
C ARG A 340 -6.30 -41.70 -22.08
N CYS A 341 -6.50 -42.49 -21.02
CA CYS A 341 -5.42 -43.12 -20.27
C CYS A 341 -4.60 -44.03 -21.18
N GLY A 342 -3.28 -43.83 -21.24
CA GLY A 342 -2.38 -44.66 -22.05
C GLY A 342 -2.24 -46.12 -21.58
N ARG A 343 -2.75 -46.47 -20.40
CA ARG A 343 -2.71 -47.83 -19.83
C ARG A 343 -4.02 -48.60 -20.02
N CYS A 344 -5.14 -48.07 -19.56
CA CYS A 344 -6.44 -48.77 -19.59
C CYS A 344 -7.42 -48.25 -20.65
N GLY A 345 -7.09 -47.16 -21.36
CA GLY A 345 -7.94 -46.58 -22.41
C GLY A 345 -9.17 -45.82 -21.92
N ALA A 346 -9.37 -45.68 -20.60
CA ALA A 346 -10.45 -44.90 -20.01
C ALA A 346 -10.41 -43.45 -20.50
N CYS A 347 -11.57 -42.88 -20.82
CA CYS A 347 -11.68 -41.48 -21.22
C CYS A 347 -11.50 -40.58 -20.00
N ILE A 348 -10.60 -39.62 -20.10
CA ILE A 348 -10.32 -38.61 -19.08
C ILE A 348 -11.01 -37.31 -19.53
N PRO A 349 -11.91 -36.75 -18.72
CA PRO A 349 -12.65 -35.54 -19.10
C PRO A 349 -11.66 -34.36 -19.21
N GLY A 350 -11.74 -33.60 -20.30
CA GLY A 350 -10.84 -32.48 -20.56
C GLY A 350 -10.45 -32.37 -22.03
N HIS A 351 -9.47 -31.52 -22.30
CA HIS A 351 -8.83 -31.36 -23.60
C HIS A 351 -7.33 -31.63 -23.46
N PHE A 352 -6.87 -32.72 -24.06
CA PHE A 352 -5.48 -33.16 -24.00
C PHE A 352 -4.95 -33.42 -25.41
N ASP A 353 -3.72 -32.99 -25.66
CA ASP A 353 -2.98 -33.37 -26.86
C ASP A 353 -2.26 -34.71 -26.67
N ALA A 354 -1.75 -35.31 -27.74
CA ALA A 354 -0.96 -36.54 -27.65
C ALA A 354 0.38 -36.36 -26.92
N THR A 355 0.88 -35.12 -26.86
CA THR A 355 2.12 -34.73 -26.18
C THR A 355 1.85 -33.50 -25.31
N PRO A 356 2.53 -33.35 -24.16
CA PRO A 356 2.39 -32.15 -23.34
C PRO A 356 2.98 -30.93 -24.05
N GLY A 357 2.52 -29.74 -23.68
CA GLY A 357 3.23 -28.52 -24.02
C GLY A 357 4.61 -28.44 -23.34
N ASN A 358 5.49 -27.57 -23.86
CA ASN A 358 6.87 -27.43 -23.40
C ASN A 358 7.15 -26.08 -22.72
N TRP A 359 6.11 -25.35 -22.28
CA TRP A 359 6.29 -24.03 -21.68
C TRP A 359 7.01 -24.12 -20.32
N GLY A 360 6.65 -25.11 -19.49
CA GLY A 360 7.22 -25.30 -18.16
C GLY A 360 6.92 -24.13 -17.21
N ARG A 361 7.79 -23.91 -16.22
CA ARG A 361 7.61 -22.87 -15.18
C ARG A 361 7.88 -21.43 -15.65
N ARG A 362 8.10 -21.21 -16.95
CA ARG A 362 8.52 -19.90 -17.47
C ARG A 362 7.44 -18.85 -17.27
N ARG A 363 7.87 -17.65 -16.88
CA ARG A 363 7.03 -16.45 -16.86
C ARG A 363 7.71 -15.39 -17.72
N GLN A 364 7.03 -14.93 -18.77
CA GLN A 364 7.59 -13.98 -19.72
C GLN A 364 6.69 -12.74 -19.83
N PRO A 365 7.04 -11.60 -19.21
CA PRO A 365 6.36 -10.34 -19.44
C PRO A 365 6.43 -9.93 -20.93
N VAL A 366 5.35 -9.33 -21.43
CA VAL A 366 5.24 -8.91 -22.84
C VAL A 366 4.95 -7.41 -22.91
N ARG A 367 5.65 -6.69 -23.78
CA ARG A 367 5.34 -5.29 -24.11
C ARG A 367 4.41 -5.25 -25.30
N ILE A 368 3.11 -5.12 -25.05
CA ILE A 368 2.07 -5.32 -26.08
C ILE A 368 2.21 -4.34 -27.26
N ARG A 369 2.72 -3.13 -27.00
CA ARG A 369 2.96 -2.09 -28.02
C ARG A 369 3.88 -2.50 -29.17
N GLU A 370 4.73 -3.50 -28.98
CA GLU A 370 5.67 -3.96 -30.01
C GLU A 370 4.94 -4.68 -31.17
N TYR A 371 3.77 -5.23 -30.89
CA TYR A 371 2.92 -5.98 -31.82
C TYR A 371 1.89 -5.11 -32.55
N ALA A 372 1.83 -3.80 -32.27
CA ALA A 372 0.89 -2.87 -32.88
C ALA A 372 1.30 -2.43 -34.32
N SER A 373 2.50 -2.79 -34.78
CA SER A 373 3.13 -2.27 -36.00
C SER A 373 2.55 -2.81 -37.32
N HIS A 374 1.62 -3.76 -37.28
CA HIS A 374 1.17 -4.52 -38.46
C HIS A 374 -0.07 -3.96 -39.19
N ARG A 375 -0.45 -2.70 -38.94
CA ARG A 375 -1.58 -2.03 -39.65
C ARG A 375 -1.36 -1.72 -41.14
N SER A 376 -0.22 -2.09 -41.74
CA SER A 376 0.07 -1.78 -43.14
C SER A 376 0.11 -3.07 -43.99
N SER A 377 -1.05 -3.56 -44.45
CA SER A 377 -1.15 -4.31 -45.73
C SER A 377 -2.55 -4.77 -46.17
N ALA A 378 -3.64 -4.66 -45.39
CA ALA A 378 -4.93 -5.17 -45.88
C ALA A 378 -6.16 -4.44 -45.31
N ALA A 379 -6.74 -3.52 -46.09
CA ALA A 379 -8.18 -3.38 -46.37
C ALA A 379 -8.52 -1.97 -46.90
N GLU A 380 -8.39 -1.79 -48.22
CA GLU A 380 -9.18 -0.81 -48.97
C GLU A 380 -10.63 -1.32 -49.13
N THR A 381 -11.56 -0.39 -49.33
CA THR A 381 -13.01 -0.51 -49.67
C THR A 381 -14.04 -0.41 -48.53
N ARG A 382 -14.53 0.82 -48.27
CA ARG A 382 -15.96 1.18 -48.02
C ARG A 382 -16.16 2.72 -48.03
N PRO A 383 -17.38 3.23 -48.32
CA PRO A 383 -17.60 4.53 -48.96
C PRO A 383 -17.70 5.73 -48.01
N SER A 384 -17.42 6.90 -48.57
CA SER A 384 -17.29 8.23 -47.97
C SER A 384 -18.61 8.88 -47.52
N ILE A 385 -18.73 9.24 -46.24
CA ILE A 385 -19.67 10.26 -45.74
C ILE A 385 -19.03 11.05 -44.58
N GLY A 386 -18.98 12.38 -44.74
CA GLY A 386 -18.93 13.37 -43.66
C GLY A 386 -17.57 13.60 -43.00
N THR A 387 -16.90 14.69 -43.38
CA THR A 387 -15.62 15.17 -42.86
C THR A 387 -15.68 15.43 -41.35
N ILE A 388 -15.49 14.39 -40.54
CA ILE A 388 -14.98 14.51 -39.18
C ILE A 388 -13.47 14.62 -39.35
N VAL A 389 -12.93 15.81 -39.08
CA VAL A 389 -11.49 15.98 -38.92
C VAL A 389 -11.07 15.02 -37.81
N PRO A 390 -10.21 14.02 -38.08
CA PRO A 390 -9.76 13.14 -37.04
C PRO A 390 -9.09 14.03 -35.99
N LEU A 391 -9.52 13.91 -34.73
CA LEU A 391 -8.60 14.16 -33.63
C LEU A 391 -7.54 13.06 -33.75
N THR A 392 -6.57 13.30 -34.61
CA THR A 392 -5.21 12.81 -34.45
C THR A 392 -4.80 13.20 -33.04
N ILE A 393 -5.00 12.29 -32.09
CA ILE A 393 -3.92 12.03 -31.16
C ILE A 393 -2.77 11.69 -32.09
N PRO A 394 -1.69 12.50 -32.14
CA PRO A 394 -0.55 12.13 -32.95
C PRO A 394 -0.20 10.70 -32.55
N PRO A 395 0.20 9.84 -33.50
CA PRO A 395 0.79 8.58 -33.11
C PRO A 395 1.83 8.89 -32.01
N ARG A 396 2.21 7.91 -31.17
CA ARG A 396 3.64 7.86 -30.90
C ARG A 396 4.23 7.70 -32.29
N ASP A 397 4.52 8.83 -32.92
CA ASP A 397 5.66 8.93 -33.77
C ASP A 397 6.69 8.18 -32.92
N ARG A 398 7.11 7.04 -33.45
CA ARG A 398 8.49 7.07 -33.90
C ARG A 398 8.68 8.51 -34.40
N ILE A 399 9.21 9.35 -33.50
CA ILE A 399 10.56 9.78 -33.73
C ILE A 399 11.22 8.51 -34.30
N VAL A 400 11.07 8.32 -35.62
CA VAL A 400 12.22 8.10 -36.46
C VAL A 400 13.18 9.01 -35.79
N SER A 401 14.20 8.46 -35.19
CA SER A 401 15.35 9.26 -34.87
C SER A 401 15.78 9.93 -36.19
N GLU A 402 15.08 10.96 -36.68
CA GLU A 402 15.59 12.30 -36.58
C GLU A 402 16.21 12.35 -35.20
N SER A 403 17.49 12.07 -35.20
CA SER A 403 18.39 12.33 -34.11
C SER A 403 18.17 13.79 -33.69
N MET A 404 17.14 14.04 -32.88
CA MET A 404 16.95 15.32 -32.23
C MET A 404 18.15 15.44 -31.32
N GLN A 405 19.04 16.35 -31.68
CA GLN A 405 20.30 16.48 -30.97
C GLN A 405 20.01 16.88 -29.52
N PRO A 406 20.75 16.32 -28.54
CA PRO A 406 20.67 16.77 -27.16
C PRO A 406 20.82 18.29 -27.11
N VAL A 407 19.85 18.97 -26.51
CA VAL A 407 19.89 20.43 -26.38
C VAL A 407 20.90 20.78 -25.30
N GLN A 408 21.99 21.42 -25.70
CA GLN A 408 23.10 21.78 -24.81
C GLN A 408 22.80 23.04 -23.98
N GLU A 409 22.08 24.01 -24.57
CA GLU A 409 21.66 25.25 -23.91
C GLU A 409 20.20 25.59 -24.26
N ILE A 410 19.48 26.20 -23.30
CA ILE A 410 18.11 26.69 -23.50
C ILE A 410 18.21 27.98 -24.32
N PRO A 411 17.43 28.15 -25.41
CA PRO A 411 17.42 29.40 -26.18
C PRO A 411 17.12 30.60 -25.27
N GLN A 412 17.76 31.75 -25.53
CA GLN A 412 17.45 32.99 -24.80
C GLN A 412 15.98 33.37 -25.00
N LEU A 413 15.17 33.19 -23.96
CA LEU A 413 13.77 33.56 -23.95
C LEU A 413 13.63 35.05 -23.65
N THR A 414 12.75 35.70 -24.41
CA THR A 414 12.32 37.07 -24.11
C THR A 414 11.35 37.07 -22.92
N LYS A 415 11.25 38.20 -22.19
CA LYS A 415 10.32 38.31 -21.04
C LYS A 415 8.85 38.02 -21.39
N SER A 416 8.42 38.30 -22.63
CA SER A 416 7.08 37.98 -23.10
C SER A 416 6.87 36.47 -23.29
N GLN A 417 7.89 35.75 -23.78
CA GLN A 417 7.87 34.30 -23.91
C GLN A 417 7.84 33.61 -22.54
N GLU A 418 8.67 34.07 -21.59
CA GLU A 418 8.65 33.57 -20.20
C GLU A 418 7.27 33.78 -19.55
N SER A 419 6.68 34.96 -19.75
CA SER A 419 5.33 35.27 -19.26
C SER A 419 4.25 34.38 -19.88
N SER A 420 4.38 34.02 -21.16
CA SER A 420 3.46 33.12 -21.86
C SER A 420 3.57 31.67 -21.37
N ILE A 421 4.81 31.18 -21.15
CA ILE A 421 5.07 29.86 -20.56
C ILE A 421 4.50 29.75 -19.15
N HIS A 422 4.75 30.75 -18.31
CA HIS A 422 4.22 30.80 -16.95
C HIS A 422 2.68 30.81 -16.93
N ARG A 423 2.05 31.65 -17.77
CA ARG A 423 0.60 31.71 -17.95
C ARG A 423 0.01 30.36 -18.35
N ALA A 424 0.59 29.72 -19.36
CA ALA A 424 0.12 28.41 -19.80
C ALA A 424 0.22 27.35 -18.69
N ALA A 425 1.28 27.37 -17.89
CA ALA A 425 1.43 26.47 -16.74
C ALA A 425 0.31 26.68 -15.71
N CYS A 426 -0.01 27.94 -15.37
CA CYS A 426 -1.12 28.27 -14.48
C CYS A 426 -2.47 27.81 -15.05
N GLU A 427 -2.75 28.06 -16.33
CA GLU A 427 -3.98 27.61 -17.00
C GLU A 427 -4.14 26.08 -16.98
N ILE A 428 -3.05 25.34 -17.18
CA ILE A 428 -3.05 23.87 -17.13
C ILE A 428 -3.29 23.37 -15.70
N VAL A 429 -2.63 23.95 -14.70
CA VAL A 429 -2.86 23.60 -13.28
C VAL A 429 -4.31 23.86 -12.90
N MET A 430 -4.87 25.01 -13.28
CA MET A 430 -6.28 25.33 -13.02
C MET A 430 -7.22 24.29 -13.65
N ALA A 431 -7.04 24.00 -14.95
CA ALA A 431 -7.86 23.02 -15.65
C ALA A 431 -7.78 21.64 -14.99
N ALA A 432 -6.58 21.20 -14.57
CA ALA A 432 -6.38 19.94 -13.86
C ALA A 432 -7.11 19.91 -12.50
N VAL A 433 -6.99 20.98 -11.70
CA VAL A 433 -7.64 21.10 -10.38
C VAL A 433 -9.17 21.12 -10.51
N HIS A 434 -9.70 21.78 -11.53
CA HIS A 434 -11.14 21.83 -11.80
C HIS A 434 -11.67 20.64 -12.61
N GLN A 435 -10.81 19.68 -12.98
CA GLN A 435 -11.17 18.55 -13.86
C GLN A 435 -11.85 19.01 -15.17
N SER A 436 -11.42 20.16 -15.69
CA SER A 436 -11.96 20.77 -16.92
C SER A 436 -11.00 20.57 -18.09
N PRO A 437 -11.47 20.63 -19.35
CA PRO A 437 -10.59 20.64 -20.52
C PRO A 437 -9.60 21.80 -20.49
N VAL A 438 -8.33 21.56 -20.83
CA VAL A 438 -7.30 22.60 -20.91
C VAL A 438 -7.58 23.54 -22.08
N GLN A 439 -7.82 24.82 -21.79
CA GLN A 439 -7.90 25.89 -22.79
C GLN A 439 -6.77 26.89 -22.52
N LEU A 440 -5.89 27.07 -23.50
CA LEU A 440 -4.75 27.99 -23.40
C LEU A 440 -5.08 29.32 -24.07
N SER A 441 -4.74 30.43 -23.42
CA SER A 441 -4.90 31.76 -24.03
C SER A 441 -3.95 32.01 -25.20
N ASP A 442 -2.76 31.40 -25.16
CA ASP A 442 -1.77 31.38 -26.25
C ASP A 442 -1.19 29.96 -26.39
N ALA A 443 -1.67 29.21 -27.38
CA ALA A 443 -1.17 27.86 -27.64
C ALA A 443 0.21 27.82 -28.32
N THR A 444 0.68 28.94 -28.88
CA THR A 444 1.99 29.06 -29.53
C THR A 444 3.11 29.37 -28.54
N LEU A 445 2.75 29.80 -27.32
CA LEU A 445 3.66 30.29 -26.28
C LEU A 445 4.58 31.41 -26.82
N GLN A 446 4.04 32.36 -27.60
CA GLN A 446 4.83 33.34 -28.36
C GLN A 446 5.91 32.66 -29.21
N ASP A 447 5.48 31.72 -30.05
CA ASP A 447 6.29 30.89 -30.96
C ASP A 447 7.31 29.94 -30.28
N CYS A 448 7.25 29.77 -28.96
CA CYS A 448 8.14 28.87 -28.21
C CYS A 448 7.61 27.45 -28.01
N ALA A 449 6.35 27.16 -28.35
CA ALA A 449 5.71 25.86 -28.07
C ALA A 449 6.49 24.66 -28.64
N GLU A 450 7.16 24.88 -29.77
CA GLU A 450 7.92 23.88 -30.53
C GLU A 450 9.40 23.80 -30.13
N ILE A 451 9.88 24.67 -29.23
CA ILE A 451 11.25 24.59 -28.71
C ILE A 451 11.47 23.23 -28.04
N THR A 452 12.61 22.62 -28.35
CA THR A 452 12.99 21.35 -27.74
C THR A 452 13.66 21.61 -26.39
N VAL A 453 13.21 20.90 -25.37
CA VAL A 453 13.78 20.91 -24.02
C VAL A 453 14.10 19.49 -23.58
N MET A 454 15.04 19.32 -22.66
CA MET A 454 15.42 18.02 -22.11
C MET A 454 14.57 17.62 -20.89
N GLY A 455 13.74 18.54 -20.40
CA GLY A 455 12.83 18.35 -19.30
C GLY A 455 12.18 19.66 -18.86
N VAL A 456 11.03 19.55 -18.21
CA VAL A 456 10.35 20.68 -17.57
C VAL A 456 9.87 20.23 -16.19
N PHE A 457 10.11 21.05 -15.18
CA PHE A 457 9.53 20.92 -13.85
C PHE A 457 8.58 22.07 -13.59
N VAL A 458 7.44 21.74 -13.00
CA VAL A 458 6.52 22.73 -12.45
C VAL A 458 6.53 22.56 -10.94
N THR A 459 6.82 23.64 -10.23
CA THR A 459 6.90 23.68 -8.77
C THR A 459 5.83 24.61 -8.25
N LEU A 460 4.95 24.09 -7.39
CA LEU A 460 3.99 24.89 -6.63
C LEU A 460 4.56 25.14 -5.24
N LYS A 461 4.49 26.39 -4.78
CA LYS A 461 4.88 26.79 -3.43
C LYS A 461 3.72 27.53 -2.75
N ARG A 462 3.61 27.42 -1.43
CA ARG A 462 2.72 28.21 -0.59
C ARG A 462 3.56 28.95 0.44
N ASP A 463 3.53 30.27 0.42
CA ASP A 463 4.40 31.12 1.25
C ASP A 463 5.89 30.70 1.22
N GLY A 464 6.38 30.38 0.02
CA GLY A 464 7.75 29.90 -0.21
C GLY A 464 8.02 28.45 0.22
N GLN A 465 7.09 27.77 0.88
CA GLN A 465 7.20 26.35 1.21
C GLN A 465 6.73 25.46 0.06
N LEU A 466 7.38 24.32 -0.13
CA LEU A 466 7.07 23.39 -1.21
C LEU A 466 5.66 22.79 -1.03
N ARG A 467 4.80 22.96 -2.05
CA ARG A 467 3.45 22.37 -2.11
C ARG A 467 3.33 21.24 -3.14
N GLY A 468 4.18 21.24 -4.16
CA GLY A 468 4.28 20.18 -5.15
C GLY A 468 5.40 20.45 -6.14
N CYS A 469 6.06 19.42 -6.65
CA CYS A 469 7.07 19.56 -7.69
C CYS A 469 7.18 18.27 -8.51
N CYS A 470 6.73 18.31 -9.75
CA CYS A 470 6.82 17.21 -10.70
C CYS A 470 7.35 17.70 -12.05
N GLY A 471 7.95 16.79 -12.80
CA GLY A 471 8.53 17.10 -14.09
C GLY A 471 8.81 15.90 -14.97
N THR A 472 9.38 16.19 -16.12
CA THR A 472 9.81 15.24 -17.16
C THR A 472 11.32 15.33 -17.34
N LEU A 473 11.97 14.22 -17.69
CA LEU A 473 13.43 14.12 -17.65
C LEU A 473 14.00 13.32 -18.82
N GLY A 474 15.13 13.79 -19.34
CA GLY A 474 16.14 12.97 -20.00
C GLY A 474 15.79 12.49 -21.41
N GLN A 475 14.74 13.04 -22.03
CA GLN A 475 14.39 12.82 -23.42
C GLN A 475 14.06 14.18 -24.06
N PRO A 476 14.52 14.46 -25.29
CA PRO A 476 14.12 15.67 -26.02
C PRO A 476 12.61 15.69 -26.23
N MET A 477 11.94 16.76 -25.81
CA MET A 477 10.50 16.93 -25.99
C MET A 477 10.18 18.38 -26.35
N LYS A 478 9.06 18.57 -27.06
CA LYS A 478 8.50 19.92 -27.30
C LYS A 478 8.07 20.55 -25.99
N LEU A 479 8.39 21.83 -25.79
CA LEU A 479 8.15 22.59 -24.57
C LEU A 479 6.71 22.48 -24.08
N LEU A 480 5.72 22.68 -24.96
CA LEU A 480 4.31 22.64 -24.57
C LEU A 480 3.87 21.27 -24.03
N ASN A 481 4.38 20.18 -24.62
CA ASN A 481 4.07 18.82 -24.18
C ASN A 481 4.70 18.52 -22.82
N ALA A 482 5.97 18.92 -22.64
CA ALA A 482 6.68 18.79 -21.38
C ALA A 482 5.99 19.56 -20.25
N LEU A 483 5.56 20.80 -20.55
CA LEU A 483 4.86 21.68 -19.63
C LEU A 483 3.50 21.10 -19.21
N ARG A 484 2.70 20.61 -20.16
CA ARG A 484 1.41 19.96 -19.88
C ARG A 484 1.56 18.77 -18.93
N GLN A 485 2.51 17.88 -19.20
CA GLN A 485 2.74 16.72 -18.34
C GLN A 485 3.22 17.12 -16.95
N ALA A 486 4.14 18.08 -16.85
CA ALA A 486 4.67 18.54 -15.57
C ALA A 486 3.59 19.23 -14.73
N ALA A 487 2.84 20.17 -15.31
CA ALA A 487 1.81 20.95 -14.61
C ALA A 487 0.67 20.08 -14.07
N VAL A 488 0.12 19.17 -14.89
CA VAL A 488 -0.96 18.27 -14.45
C VAL A 488 -0.50 17.39 -13.29
N ARG A 489 0.69 16.79 -13.41
CA ARG A 489 1.25 15.91 -12.38
C ARG A 489 1.55 16.65 -11.09
N THR A 490 2.08 17.88 -11.16
CA THR A 490 2.34 18.69 -9.97
C THR A 490 1.04 19.00 -9.20
N ALA A 491 -0.07 19.22 -9.90
CA ALA A 491 -1.36 19.52 -9.28
C ALA A 491 -2.05 18.28 -8.68
N THR A 492 -1.90 17.11 -9.31
CA THR A 492 -2.74 15.93 -9.02
C THR A 492 -1.99 14.72 -8.47
N ASP A 493 -0.71 14.53 -8.82
CA ASP A 493 0.02 13.25 -8.71
C ASP A 493 1.27 13.29 -7.80
N ASP A 494 1.57 14.41 -7.14
CA ASP A 494 2.73 14.47 -6.23
C ASP A 494 2.47 13.64 -4.97
N HIS A 495 3.05 12.43 -4.93
CA HIS A 495 2.91 11.47 -3.84
C HIS A 495 3.41 11.94 -2.46
N ARG A 496 3.95 13.16 -2.32
CA ARG A 496 4.29 13.75 -1.02
C ARG A 496 3.16 14.60 -0.43
N PHE A 497 2.26 15.14 -1.25
CA PHE A 497 1.19 16.04 -0.82
C PHE A 497 -0.21 15.58 -1.26
N PRO A 498 -1.31 15.99 -0.61
CA PRO A 498 -2.65 15.80 -1.17
C PRO A 498 -2.78 16.55 -2.51
N SER A 499 -3.73 16.17 -3.36
CA SER A 499 -4.01 16.89 -4.61
C SER A 499 -4.35 18.35 -4.30
N VAL A 500 -3.98 19.27 -5.20
CA VAL A 500 -4.23 20.71 -5.01
C VAL A 500 -5.72 20.99 -5.14
N SER A 501 -6.29 21.70 -4.16
CA SER A 501 -7.70 22.10 -4.20
C SER A 501 -7.87 23.44 -4.93
N ALA A 502 -9.06 23.67 -5.49
CA ALA A 502 -9.38 24.94 -6.16
C ALA A 502 -9.30 26.16 -5.22
N SER A 503 -9.61 25.98 -3.93
CA SER A 503 -9.54 27.05 -2.93
C SER A 503 -8.12 27.35 -2.47
N GLU A 504 -7.16 26.48 -2.79
CA GLU A 504 -5.74 26.66 -2.49
C GLU A 504 -5.05 27.57 -3.52
N LEU A 505 -5.52 27.56 -4.78
CA LEU A 505 -4.91 28.24 -5.93
C LEU A 505 -4.51 29.71 -5.70
N PRO A 506 -5.33 30.58 -5.07
CA PRO A 506 -4.97 31.99 -4.85
C PRO A 506 -3.79 32.22 -3.91
N TYR A 507 -3.37 31.18 -3.17
CA TYR A 507 -2.30 31.28 -2.19
C TYR A 507 -1.00 30.63 -2.66
N LEU A 508 -1.00 30.12 -3.91
CA LEU A 508 0.14 29.44 -4.48
C LEU A 508 0.99 30.38 -5.35
N SER A 509 2.28 30.11 -5.41
CA SER A 509 3.15 30.55 -6.49
C SER A 509 3.54 29.34 -7.35
N LEU A 510 3.85 29.60 -8.62
CA LEU A 510 4.20 28.58 -9.59
C LEU A 510 5.52 28.96 -10.26
N ASP A 511 6.50 28.07 -10.16
CA ASP A 511 7.78 28.18 -10.85
C ASP A 511 7.87 27.12 -11.95
N VAL A 512 8.29 27.51 -13.15
CA VAL A 512 8.58 26.59 -14.26
C VAL A 512 10.08 26.52 -14.45
N THR A 513 10.69 25.35 -14.31
CA THR A 513 12.12 25.14 -14.59
C THR A 513 12.28 24.35 -15.88
N LEU A 514 12.89 24.98 -16.88
CA LEU A 514 13.26 24.34 -18.14
C LEU A 514 14.64 23.72 -18.00
N LEU A 515 14.87 22.51 -18.51
CA LEU A 515 16.14 21.79 -18.37
C LEU A 515 16.83 21.58 -19.72
N ALA A 516 18.17 21.70 -19.72
CA ALA A 516 19.04 21.40 -20.86
C ALA A 516 20.43 20.93 -20.39
N GLY A 517 21.30 20.53 -21.32
CA GLY A 517 22.71 20.29 -21.04
C GLY A 517 22.99 19.12 -20.10
N PHE A 518 22.29 17.99 -20.27
CA PHE A 518 22.54 16.79 -19.47
C PHE A 518 23.92 16.21 -19.81
N GLU A 519 24.86 16.34 -18.88
CA GLU A 519 26.24 15.88 -19.02
C GLU A 519 26.61 14.94 -17.88
N THR A 520 27.14 13.77 -18.21
CA THR A 520 27.70 12.86 -17.20
C THR A 520 29.02 13.41 -16.69
N ILE A 521 29.15 13.56 -15.37
CA ILE A 521 30.40 13.95 -14.72
C ILE A 521 31.35 12.76 -14.76
N THR A 522 32.45 12.91 -15.50
CA THR A 522 33.48 11.87 -15.64
C THR A 522 34.49 11.87 -14.51
N ALA A 523 34.63 12.98 -13.78
CA ALA A 523 35.46 13.11 -12.59
C ALA A 523 35.04 12.09 -11.51
N GLN A 524 35.96 11.69 -10.65
CA GLN A 524 35.76 10.65 -9.63
C GLN A 524 36.17 11.16 -8.25
N GLY A 525 35.57 10.61 -7.20
CA GLY A 525 35.84 11.03 -5.83
C GLY A 525 35.65 12.54 -5.63
N GLU A 526 36.54 13.14 -4.84
CA GLU A 526 36.52 14.56 -4.47
C GLU A 526 36.60 15.53 -5.68
N ALA A 527 37.21 15.10 -6.79
CA ALA A 527 37.30 15.93 -8.01
C ALA A 527 35.93 16.21 -8.66
N ARG A 528 34.86 15.51 -8.24
CA ARG A 528 33.48 15.81 -8.68
C ARG A 528 32.96 17.13 -8.13
N ILE A 529 33.52 17.66 -7.04
CA ILE A 529 33.13 18.96 -6.46
C ILE A 529 33.38 20.09 -7.47
N ASP A 530 34.57 20.11 -8.07
CA ASP A 530 34.96 21.13 -9.05
C ASP A 530 34.15 21.05 -10.36
N ALA A 531 33.43 19.95 -10.59
CA ALA A 531 32.56 19.76 -11.74
C ALA A 531 31.13 20.30 -11.52
N VAL A 532 30.81 20.78 -10.31
CA VAL A 532 29.48 21.29 -9.94
C VAL A 532 29.57 22.78 -9.62
N GLU A 533 28.70 23.55 -10.26
CA GLU A 533 28.56 25.00 -10.04
C GLU A 533 27.17 25.26 -9.46
N VAL A 534 27.12 25.68 -8.20
CA VAL A 534 25.89 25.93 -7.47
C VAL A 534 25.12 27.09 -8.10
N GLY A 535 23.80 26.93 -8.26
CA GLY A 535 22.92 27.93 -8.89
C GLY A 535 22.80 27.79 -10.40
N THR A 536 23.80 27.21 -11.06
CA THR A 536 23.79 26.92 -12.50
C THR A 536 23.36 25.48 -12.78
N HIS A 537 23.96 24.53 -12.05
CA HIS A 537 23.76 23.10 -12.28
C HIS A 537 22.72 22.48 -11.36
N GLY A 538 21.85 21.63 -11.91
CA GLY A 538 21.10 20.61 -11.21
C GLY A 538 21.85 19.28 -11.26
N LEU A 539 21.57 18.40 -10.31
CA LEU A 539 22.27 17.11 -10.17
C LEU A 539 21.29 15.95 -10.23
N ARG A 540 21.69 14.90 -10.93
CA ARG A 540 21.05 13.59 -10.90
C ARG A 540 22.08 12.55 -10.55
N ILE A 541 21.81 11.76 -9.52
CA ILE A 541 22.62 10.59 -9.18
C ILE A 541 21.82 9.31 -9.44
N GLN A 542 22.49 8.28 -9.93
CA GLN A 542 21.97 6.94 -10.04
C GLN A 542 23.01 5.93 -9.54
N TYR A 543 22.57 5.02 -8.67
CA TYR A 543 23.39 3.96 -8.11
C TYR A 543 22.50 2.73 -7.88
N GLY A 544 22.75 1.65 -8.64
CA GLY A 544 21.83 0.51 -8.74
C GLY A 544 20.44 0.94 -9.23
N ASP A 545 19.39 0.50 -8.52
CA ASP A 545 17.99 0.85 -8.81
C ASP A 545 17.54 2.20 -8.20
N LYS A 546 18.39 2.82 -7.37
CA LYS A 546 18.09 4.09 -6.70
C LYS A 546 18.56 5.27 -7.54
N SER A 547 17.74 6.31 -7.60
CA SER A 547 18.11 7.57 -8.23
C SER A 547 17.50 8.76 -7.50
N GLY A 548 18.21 9.88 -7.53
CA GLY A 548 17.79 11.14 -6.94
C GLY A 548 18.12 12.29 -7.88
N LEU A 549 17.30 13.33 -7.84
CA LEU A 549 17.50 14.53 -8.65
C LEU A 549 17.19 15.79 -7.85
N LEU A 550 18.08 16.76 -7.90
CA LEU A 550 17.87 18.10 -7.37
C LEU A 550 18.01 19.15 -8.47
N LEU A 551 17.09 20.12 -8.48
CA LEU A 551 17.12 21.24 -9.43
C LEU A 551 18.19 22.27 -9.02
N PRO A 552 18.69 23.09 -9.95
CA PRO A 552 19.73 24.09 -9.65
C PRO A 552 19.36 25.05 -8.52
N SER A 553 18.10 25.45 -8.46
CA SER A 553 17.59 26.41 -7.46
C SER A 553 17.62 25.89 -6.03
N VAL A 554 17.61 24.57 -5.82
CA VAL A 554 17.53 23.99 -4.47
C VAL A 554 18.77 24.33 -3.64
N ALA A 555 19.96 24.20 -4.23
CA ALA A 555 21.20 24.50 -3.52
C ALA A 555 21.28 25.98 -3.14
N THR A 556 20.82 26.88 -4.01
CA THR A 556 20.78 28.32 -3.71
C THR A 556 19.74 28.68 -2.64
N GLU A 557 18.55 28.06 -2.66
CA GLU A 557 17.50 28.29 -1.67
C GLU A 557 17.91 27.88 -0.26
N HIS A 558 18.74 26.84 -0.14
CA HIS A 558 19.24 26.35 1.14
C HIS A 558 20.67 26.81 1.48
N ALA A 559 21.27 27.70 0.68
CA ALA A 559 22.64 28.17 0.83
C ALA A 559 23.70 27.05 0.96
N TRP A 560 23.55 25.98 0.18
CA TRP A 560 24.48 24.85 0.14
C TRP A 560 25.68 25.14 -0.75
N ASP A 561 26.85 24.63 -0.35
CA ASP A 561 28.02 24.53 -1.24
C ASP A 561 27.95 23.29 -2.15
N ALA A 562 28.88 23.16 -3.10
CA ALA A 562 28.88 22.08 -4.08
C ALA A 562 28.99 20.68 -3.44
N ARG A 563 29.77 20.54 -2.35
CA ARG A 563 29.89 19.30 -1.59
C ARG A 563 28.55 18.92 -0.95
N THR A 564 27.98 19.85 -0.18
CA THR A 564 26.69 19.63 0.49
C THR A 564 25.64 19.28 -0.54
N PHE A 565 25.66 19.93 -1.71
CA PHE A 565 24.70 19.64 -2.78
C PHE A 565 24.81 18.20 -3.32
N LEU A 566 26.04 17.70 -3.51
CA LEU A 566 26.31 16.31 -3.89
C LEU A 566 25.84 15.30 -2.81
N GLU A 567 26.03 15.64 -1.54
CA GLU A 567 25.55 14.81 -0.42
C GLU A 567 24.02 14.78 -0.35
N GLN A 568 23.36 15.93 -0.53
CA GLN A 568 21.91 16.03 -0.47
C GLN A 568 21.23 15.30 -1.65
N VAL A 569 21.81 15.29 -2.85
CA VAL A 569 21.24 14.52 -3.97
C VAL A 569 21.32 13.01 -3.71
N CYS A 570 22.36 12.54 -3.02
CA CYS A 570 22.45 11.16 -2.54
C CYS A 570 21.37 10.85 -1.49
N ARG A 571 21.24 11.71 -0.48
CA ARG A 571 20.20 11.54 0.56
C ARG A 571 18.79 11.51 -0.03
N LYS A 572 18.52 12.36 -1.02
CA LYS A 572 17.25 12.36 -1.77
C LYS A 572 17.01 11.06 -2.53
N ALA A 573 18.06 10.43 -3.04
CA ALA A 573 18.01 9.10 -3.66
C ALA A 573 17.86 7.96 -2.64
N GLN A 574 17.81 8.26 -1.34
CA GLN A 574 17.93 7.29 -0.25
C GLN A 574 19.24 6.49 -0.32
N LEU A 575 20.30 7.18 -0.75
CA LEU A 575 21.67 6.69 -0.80
C LEU A 575 22.50 7.37 0.30
N PRO A 576 23.53 6.70 0.82
CA PRO A 576 24.51 7.31 1.71
C PRO A 576 25.07 8.62 1.16
N ALA A 577 25.35 9.58 2.05
CA ALA A 577 25.78 10.93 1.67
C ALA A 577 27.06 10.94 0.82
N ASN A 578 27.96 9.98 0.99
CA ASN A 578 29.22 9.84 0.24
C ASN A 578 29.07 9.05 -1.08
N THR A 579 27.86 8.57 -1.45
CA THR A 579 27.68 7.73 -2.64
C THR A 579 28.15 8.41 -3.93
N TRP A 580 28.07 9.75 -4.00
CA TRP A 580 28.59 10.52 -5.13
C TRP A 580 30.10 10.37 -5.34
N GLN A 581 30.87 9.84 -4.39
CA GLN A 581 32.30 9.60 -4.55
C GLN A 581 32.59 8.26 -5.23
N HIS A 582 31.65 7.32 -5.23
CA HIS A 582 31.85 5.97 -5.74
C HIS A 582 31.99 5.95 -7.25
N ALA A 583 32.93 5.14 -7.75
CA ALA A 583 33.19 4.99 -9.19
C ALA A 583 31.97 4.48 -9.96
N ASP A 584 31.17 3.62 -9.34
CA ASP A 584 29.98 3.02 -9.95
C ASP A 584 28.73 3.92 -9.90
N SER A 585 28.82 5.08 -9.24
CA SER A 585 27.73 6.05 -9.21
C SER A 585 27.74 6.88 -10.49
N LEU A 586 26.62 6.83 -11.22
CA LEU A 586 26.40 7.66 -12.40
C LEU A 586 25.88 9.02 -11.94
N LEU A 587 26.74 10.03 -12.01
CA LEU A 587 26.40 11.40 -11.69
C LEU A 587 26.26 12.23 -12.98
N THR A 588 25.13 12.87 -13.13
CA THR A 588 24.80 13.72 -14.28
C THR A 588 24.49 15.13 -13.78
N ARG A 589 25.13 16.14 -14.36
CA ARG A 589 24.76 17.55 -14.18
C ARG A 589 23.89 18.01 -15.35
N PHE A 590 23.07 19.02 -15.12
CA PHE A 590 22.28 19.67 -16.16
C PHE A 590 22.03 21.13 -15.82
N ALA A 591 21.84 21.99 -16.83
CA ALA A 591 21.48 23.39 -16.62
C ALA A 591 19.95 23.52 -16.46
N GLY A 592 19.51 24.50 -15.67
CA GLY A 592 18.09 24.82 -15.54
C GLY A 592 17.83 26.33 -15.63
N HIS A 593 16.85 26.72 -16.44
CA HIS A 593 16.34 28.09 -16.52
C HIS A 593 15.00 28.17 -15.79
N MET A 594 14.95 28.94 -14.69
CA MET A 594 13.77 29.05 -13.84
C MET A 594 12.97 30.31 -14.17
N ILE A 595 11.69 30.12 -14.46
CA ILE A 595 10.70 31.17 -14.68
C ILE A 595 9.78 31.18 -13.44
N ALA A 596 10.00 32.15 -12.55
CA ALA A 596 9.22 32.30 -11.32
C ALA A 596 8.05 33.27 -11.51
N GLY A 597 6.92 33.00 -10.86
CA GLY A 597 5.78 33.93 -10.86
C GLY A 597 4.65 33.54 -9.89
N HIS A 598 3.80 34.51 -9.56
CA HIS A 598 2.60 34.29 -8.75
C HIS A 598 1.42 33.82 -9.59
N PHE A 599 0.56 32.99 -9.00
CA PHE A 599 -0.67 32.53 -9.65
C PHE A 599 -1.63 33.70 -9.94
N ASP A 600 -1.64 34.73 -9.08
CA ASP A 600 -2.60 35.86 -9.10
C ASP A 600 -2.50 36.81 -10.31
N ALA A 601 -1.39 36.85 -11.04
CA ALA A 601 -1.21 37.83 -12.13
C ALA A 601 -2.01 37.49 -13.41
N VAL A 602 -2.68 36.34 -13.46
CA VAL A 602 -3.19 35.76 -14.72
C VAL A 602 -4.64 35.24 -14.63
N VAL A 603 -5.24 35.22 -13.43
CA VAL A 603 -6.56 34.61 -13.23
C VAL A 603 -7.68 35.67 -13.29
N PRO A 604 -8.68 35.55 -14.20
CA PRO A 604 -9.86 36.41 -14.17
C PRO A 604 -10.64 36.20 -12.87
N ALA A 605 -11.10 37.29 -12.26
CA ALA A 605 -11.78 37.34 -10.94
C ALA A 605 -13.10 36.53 -10.80
N GLY A 606 -13.43 35.66 -11.76
CA GLY A 606 -14.60 34.78 -11.74
C GLY A 606 -14.30 33.28 -11.88
N MET A 607 -13.05 32.87 -12.18
CA MET A 607 -12.69 31.45 -12.32
C MET A 607 -12.25 30.78 -11.01
N VAL A 608 -11.89 31.57 -9.99
CA VAL A 608 -11.61 31.08 -8.63
C VAL A 608 -12.92 31.03 -7.84
N SER A 609 -13.88 30.20 -8.25
CA SER A 609 -15.02 29.90 -7.38
C SER A 609 -14.67 28.65 -6.58
N PRO A 610 -14.70 28.70 -5.22
CA PRO A 610 -14.58 27.50 -4.41
C PRO A 610 -15.68 26.53 -4.85
N GLN A 611 -15.31 25.30 -5.23
CA GLN A 611 -16.31 24.25 -5.42
C GLN A 611 -17.03 24.06 -4.10
N ALA A 612 -18.28 24.52 -4.03
CA ALA A 612 -19.11 24.31 -2.86
C ALA A 612 -19.24 22.82 -2.60
N LEU A 613 -19.10 22.40 -1.34
CA LEU A 613 -19.39 21.03 -0.93
C LEU A 613 -20.76 20.61 -1.50
N PHE A 614 -20.79 19.48 -2.20
CA PHE A 614 -22.03 18.95 -2.81
C PHE A 614 -23.11 18.59 -1.77
N VAL A 615 -22.70 18.44 -0.50
CA VAL A 615 -23.59 18.14 0.64
C VAL A 615 -24.12 19.46 1.22
N SER A 616 -25.45 19.60 1.25
CA SER A 616 -26.10 20.79 1.83
C SER A 616 -26.16 20.73 3.36
N GLN A 617 -26.37 21.88 4.00
CA GLN A 617 -26.59 21.94 5.46
C GLN A 617 -27.82 21.13 5.89
N THR A 618 -28.83 21.05 5.02
CA THR A 618 -30.04 20.23 5.23
C THR A 618 -29.70 18.74 5.18
N ASP A 619 -28.84 18.31 4.25
CA ASP A 619 -28.39 16.92 4.16
C ASP A 619 -27.62 16.50 5.41
N ILE A 620 -26.74 17.35 5.93
CA ILE A 620 -25.97 17.06 7.15
C ILE A 620 -26.90 16.76 8.34
N LYS A 621 -27.94 17.59 8.53
CA LYS A 621 -28.92 17.37 9.61
C LYS A 621 -29.67 16.04 9.44
N LYS A 622 -30.14 15.74 8.22
CA LYS A 622 -30.83 14.48 7.91
C LYS A 622 -29.92 13.26 8.10
N LEU A 623 -28.67 13.34 7.67
CA LEU A 623 -27.68 12.27 7.82
C LEU A 623 -27.32 12.03 9.29
N ALA A 624 -27.21 13.09 10.09
CA ALA A 624 -27.00 12.98 11.53
C ALA A 624 -28.20 12.30 12.22
N GLU A 625 -29.43 12.70 11.90
CA GLU A 625 -30.65 12.05 12.38
C GLU A 625 -30.75 10.58 11.95
N PHE A 626 -30.36 10.28 10.71
CA PHE A 626 -30.30 8.92 10.18
C PHE A 626 -29.30 8.05 10.95
N ALA A 627 -28.08 8.56 11.18
CA ALA A 627 -27.07 7.88 11.99
C ALA A 627 -27.59 7.61 13.41
N ARG A 628 -28.22 8.60 14.05
CA ARG A 628 -28.86 8.44 15.37
C ARG A 628 -29.89 7.30 15.36
N ASN A 629 -30.78 7.27 14.37
CA ASN A 629 -31.82 6.23 14.25
C ASN A 629 -31.20 4.84 14.08
N ASN A 630 -30.16 4.72 13.25
CA ASN A 630 -29.45 3.46 13.05
C ASN A 630 -28.72 2.99 14.30
N ILE A 631 -28.10 3.90 15.07
CA ILE A 631 -27.47 3.55 16.35
C ILE A 631 -28.51 2.96 17.32
N VAL A 632 -29.69 3.59 17.41
CA VAL A 632 -30.79 3.09 18.26
C VAL A 632 -31.27 1.72 17.77
N ALA A 633 -31.46 1.54 16.47
CA ALA A 633 -31.85 0.26 15.87
C ALA A 633 -30.82 -0.84 16.15
N LEU A 634 -29.53 -0.57 15.92
CA LEU A 634 -28.42 -1.50 16.17
C LEU A 634 -28.31 -1.89 17.66
N ARG A 635 -28.61 -0.96 18.58
CA ARG A 635 -28.66 -1.24 20.01
C ARG A 635 -29.80 -2.21 20.36
N GLN A 636 -30.92 -2.13 19.64
CA GLN A 636 -32.07 -3.02 19.80
C GLN A 636 -31.92 -4.35 19.02
N GLY A 637 -30.79 -4.59 18.37
CA GLY A 637 -30.56 -5.78 17.54
C GLY A 637 -31.28 -5.76 16.19
N ALA A 638 -31.80 -4.60 15.77
CA ALA A 638 -32.42 -4.41 14.47
C ALA A 638 -31.37 -4.13 13.37
N VAL A 639 -31.76 -4.43 12.13
CA VAL A 639 -30.93 -4.18 10.93
C VAL A 639 -30.86 -2.68 10.65
N PRO A 640 -29.67 -2.08 10.48
CA PRO A 640 -29.56 -0.66 10.17
C PRO A 640 -30.01 -0.39 8.73
N GLY A 641 -30.58 0.80 8.50
CA GLY A 641 -30.75 1.31 7.15
C GLY A 641 -29.39 1.62 6.52
N CYS A 642 -29.15 1.16 5.30
CA CYS A 642 -27.84 1.36 4.66
C CYS A 642 -27.69 2.74 4.01
N PHE A 643 -28.76 3.30 3.44
CA PHE A 643 -28.72 4.55 2.67
C PHE A 643 -30.04 5.34 2.82
N PRO A 644 -30.00 6.63 3.21
CA PRO A 644 -31.15 7.53 3.09
C PRO A 644 -31.22 8.09 1.65
N PRO A 645 -32.19 7.67 0.81
CA PRO A 645 -32.26 8.07 -0.60
C PRO A 645 -32.50 9.56 -0.84
N GLU A 646 -32.99 10.26 0.19
CA GLU A 646 -33.30 11.69 0.23
C GLU A 646 -32.07 12.60 0.43
N CYS A 647 -30.89 12.00 0.68
CA CYS A 647 -29.66 12.74 1.03
C CYS A 647 -28.59 12.58 -0.06
N SER A 648 -27.76 13.61 -0.20
CA SER A 648 -26.58 13.60 -1.07
C SER A 648 -25.58 12.49 -0.67
N ASP A 649 -24.92 11.87 -1.65
CA ASP A 649 -23.81 10.93 -1.47
C ASP A 649 -22.71 11.25 -2.48
N GLY A 650 -21.49 10.84 -2.18
CA GLY A 650 -20.32 11.14 -2.99
C GLY A 650 -19.01 10.85 -2.27
N THR A 651 -17.92 11.34 -2.84
CA THR A 651 -16.58 11.17 -2.28
C THR A 651 -16.19 12.40 -1.47
N VAL A 652 -15.74 12.20 -0.23
CA VAL A 652 -15.32 13.24 0.72
C VAL A 652 -13.96 12.89 1.32
N ASP A 653 -13.28 13.82 1.96
CA ASP A 653 -11.97 13.56 2.59
C ASP A 653 -12.09 13.16 4.07
N GLY A 654 -13.24 13.43 4.70
CA GLY A 654 -13.48 12.99 6.07
C GLY A 654 -14.95 12.99 6.48
N VAL A 655 -15.30 12.09 7.39
CA VAL A 655 -16.60 12.02 8.05
C VAL A 655 -16.36 11.86 9.54
N CYS A 656 -16.98 12.71 10.34
CA CYS A 656 -16.89 12.67 11.81
C CYS A 656 -18.29 12.69 12.42
N LEU A 657 -18.55 11.72 13.30
CA LEU A 657 -19.82 11.54 14.00
C LEU A 657 -19.57 11.71 15.50
N GLN A 658 -20.24 12.66 16.13
CA GLN A 658 -20.17 12.88 17.58
C GLN A 658 -21.52 12.55 18.22
N LEU A 659 -21.51 11.89 19.37
CA LEU A 659 -22.72 11.69 20.17
C LEU A 659 -22.74 12.64 21.35
N ARG A 660 -23.92 13.19 21.67
CA ARG A 660 -24.14 14.00 22.88
C ARG A 660 -25.31 13.43 23.67
N PHE A 661 -25.18 13.40 24.99
CA PHE A 661 -26.21 12.93 25.90
C PHE A 661 -26.58 14.05 26.87
N HIS A 662 -27.88 14.23 27.12
CA HIS A 662 -28.39 15.35 27.91
C HIS A 662 -27.80 15.41 29.35
N ASP A 663 -27.49 14.25 29.93
CA ASP A 663 -27.03 14.13 31.33
C ASP A 663 -25.55 13.72 31.43
N SER A 664 -24.75 13.89 30.37
CA SER A 664 -23.33 13.52 30.35
C SER A 664 -22.45 14.64 29.83
N SER A 665 -21.31 14.83 30.50
CA SER A 665 -20.21 15.66 29.98
C SER A 665 -19.39 14.95 28.89
N ILE A 666 -19.70 13.69 28.58
CA ILE A 666 -18.94 12.88 27.61
C ILE A 666 -19.61 13.00 26.24
N ALA A 667 -18.82 13.42 25.25
CA ALA A 667 -19.21 13.48 23.85
C ALA A 667 -18.26 12.61 23.00
N PRO A 668 -18.50 11.29 22.87
CA PRO A 668 -17.61 10.44 22.09
C PRO A 668 -17.68 10.83 20.61
N THR A 669 -16.51 10.98 20.00
CA THR A 669 -16.36 11.29 18.58
C THR A 669 -15.79 10.07 17.84
N PHE A 670 -16.36 9.77 16.68
CA PHE A 670 -15.93 8.71 15.78
C PHE A 670 -15.59 9.36 14.44
N SER A 671 -14.33 9.33 14.04
CA SER A 671 -13.86 10.03 12.86
C SER A 671 -13.12 9.09 11.90
N CYS A 672 -13.28 9.34 10.60
CA CYS A 672 -12.50 8.72 9.54
C CYS A 672 -12.11 9.81 8.55
N ILE A 673 -10.81 10.10 8.46
CA ILE A 673 -10.25 11.17 7.63
C ILE A 673 -9.13 10.56 6.75
N GLN A 674 -9.16 10.87 5.46
CA GLN A 674 -8.15 10.50 4.48
C GLN A 674 -7.71 11.72 3.69
N LEU A 675 -6.42 12.05 3.75
CA LEU A 675 -5.83 13.13 2.94
C LEU A 675 -5.72 12.79 1.45
N ARG A 676 -5.90 11.50 1.10
CA ARG A 676 -5.85 10.99 -0.29
C ARG A 676 -6.83 9.85 -0.49
N GLY A 677 -7.34 9.72 -1.72
CA GLY A 677 -8.08 8.54 -2.17
C GLY A 677 -9.60 8.62 -1.97
N GLY A 678 -10.08 9.55 -1.13
CA GLY A 678 -11.48 9.88 -0.97
C GLY A 678 -12.36 8.76 -0.37
N LEU A 679 -13.25 9.15 0.53
CA LEU A 679 -14.16 8.29 1.28
C LEU A 679 -15.59 8.37 0.72
N PRO A 680 -16.28 7.25 0.49
CA PRO A 680 -17.71 7.28 0.18
C PRO A 680 -18.50 7.73 1.42
N LEU A 681 -19.19 8.86 1.35
CA LEU A 681 -19.81 9.54 2.49
C LEU A 681 -20.77 8.62 3.28
N GLN A 682 -21.83 8.12 2.66
CA GLN A 682 -22.88 7.39 3.39
C GLN A 682 -22.38 6.02 3.92
N MET A 683 -21.54 5.33 3.14
CA MET A 683 -20.91 4.07 3.58
C MET A 683 -19.95 4.29 4.76
N THR A 684 -19.20 5.40 4.76
CA THR A 684 -18.32 5.74 5.87
C THR A 684 -19.13 6.09 7.12
N LEU A 685 -20.21 6.85 6.96
CA LEU A 685 -21.14 7.16 8.06
C LEU A 685 -21.76 5.90 8.67
N LEU A 686 -22.14 4.90 7.85
CA LEU A 686 -22.65 3.62 8.35
C LEU A 686 -21.63 2.90 9.25
N LYS A 687 -20.36 2.85 8.83
CA LYS A 687 -19.29 2.25 9.66
C LYS A 687 -19.09 2.98 10.98
N LEU A 688 -19.11 4.32 10.96
CA LEU A 688 -19.01 5.12 12.18
C LEU A 688 -20.22 4.90 13.10
N THR A 689 -21.40 4.73 12.51
CA THR A 689 -22.64 4.38 13.23
C THR A 689 -22.52 3.01 13.91
N GLU A 690 -21.98 2.00 13.22
CA GLU A 690 -21.74 0.66 13.79
C GLU A 690 -20.71 0.69 14.93
N ALA A 691 -19.63 1.47 14.77
CA ALA A 691 -18.64 1.69 15.81
C ALA A 691 -19.26 2.37 17.04
N ALA A 692 -20.06 3.42 16.82
CA ALA A 692 -20.77 4.14 17.85
C ALA A 692 -21.77 3.25 18.62
N ALA A 693 -22.53 2.43 17.91
CA ALA A 693 -23.45 1.46 18.51
C ALA A 693 -22.71 0.41 19.36
N THR A 694 -21.54 -0.05 18.89
CA THR A 694 -20.70 -1.01 19.62
C THR A 694 -20.14 -0.40 20.90
N TRP A 695 -19.61 0.83 20.83
CA TRP A 695 -19.12 1.58 21.98
C TRP A 695 -20.23 1.80 23.02
N LEU A 696 -21.44 2.14 22.57
CA LEU A 696 -22.60 2.31 23.44
C LEU A 696 -22.97 1.02 24.18
N ARG A 697 -23.02 -0.13 23.48
CA ARG A 697 -23.29 -1.44 24.11
C ARG A 697 -22.26 -1.79 25.19
N GLN A 698 -20.99 -1.48 24.95
CA GLN A 698 -19.92 -1.70 25.93
C GLN A 698 -20.04 -0.75 27.13
N SER A 699 -20.45 0.49 26.89
CA SER A 699 -20.57 1.53 27.93
C SER A 699 -21.79 1.33 28.83
N ASP A 700 -22.94 0.91 28.29
CA ASP A 700 -24.19 0.64 29.03
C ASP A 700 -23.99 -0.43 30.13
N ASN A 701 -23.17 -1.46 29.87
CA ASN A 701 -22.86 -2.50 30.86
C ASN A 701 -22.13 -1.97 32.10
N SER A 702 -21.59 -0.75 32.04
CA SER A 702 -20.79 -0.15 33.11
C SER A 702 -21.40 1.12 33.73
N ARG A 703 -22.37 1.79 33.05
CA ARG A 703 -22.78 3.17 33.38
C ARG A 703 -24.30 3.43 33.30
N GLY A 704 -25.14 2.45 33.63
CA GLY A 704 -26.60 2.65 33.77
C GLY A 704 -27.29 3.15 32.48
N THR A 705 -28.59 3.40 32.54
CA THR A 705 -29.37 3.84 31.37
C THR A 705 -29.00 5.27 30.96
N MET A 706 -28.30 5.43 29.84
CA MET A 706 -28.03 6.76 29.25
C MET A 706 -29.31 7.45 28.76
N GLY A 707 -29.42 8.76 29.04
CA GLY A 707 -30.55 9.62 28.66
C GLY A 707 -30.69 9.86 27.14
N PRO A 708 -31.55 10.80 26.70
CA PRO A 708 -31.79 11.05 25.28
C PRO A 708 -30.50 11.44 24.54
N MET A 709 -30.26 10.77 23.41
CA MET A 709 -29.05 10.88 22.59
C MET A 709 -29.28 11.77 21.37
N GLN A 710 -28.38 12.72 21.16
CA GLN A 710 -28.22 13.47 19.93
C GLN A 710 -26.98 12.96 19.16
N ALA A 711 -27.04 12.98 17.83
CA ALA A 711 -25.89 12.74 16.97
C ALA A 711 -25.60 14.01 16.17
N ASP A 712 -24.33 14.34 16.05
CA ASP A 712 -23.81 15.44 15.25
C ASP A 712 -22.85 14.93 14.19
N LEU A 713 -22.85 15.57 13.02
CA LEU A 713 -22.11 15.14 11.85
C LEU A 713 -21.30 16.31 11.29
N LEU A 714 -20.03 16.04 11.00
CA LEU A 714 -19.13 16.90 10.26
C LEU A 714 -18.63 16.14 9.03
N VAL A 715 -18.71 16.79 7.87
CA VAL A 715 -18.16 16.29 6.62
C VAL A 715 -17.05 17.22 6.17
N LEU A 716 -15.91 16.64 5.81
CA LEU A 716 -14.69 17.33 5.40
C LEU A 716 -14.40 17.03 3.92
N ALA A 717 -14.02 18.05 3.15
CA ALA A 717 -13.58 17.89 1.77
C ALA A 717 -12.54 18.95 1.40
N ASN A 718 -11.89 18.80 0.24
CA ASN A 718 -11.01 19.81 -0.37
C ASN A 718 -9.87 20.25 0.58
N PRO A 719 -8.92 19.35 0.94
CA PRO A 719 -7.84 19.65 1.86
C PRO A 719 -6.89 20.71 1.28
N ASN A 720 -6.51 21.68 2.12
CA ASN A 720 -5.50 22.70 1.81
C ASN A 720 -4.34 22.54 2.78
N LEU A 721 -3.12 22.47 2.26
CA LEU A 721 -1.94 22.43 3.10
C LEU A 721 -1.58 23.86 3.50
N GLN A 722 -1.39 24.10 4.79
CA GLN A 722 -1.18 25.44 5.37
C GLN A 722 0.25 25.64 5.89
N GLY A 723 1.16 24.72 5.55
CA GLY A 723 2.54 24.71 6.04
C GLY A 723 2.69 23.98 7.37
N THR A 724 3.61 24.46 8.20
CA THR A 724 3.92 23.87 9.51
C THR A 724 3.46 24.79 10.64
N VAL A 725 3.39 24.27 11.88
CA VAL A 725 3.00 25.09 13.05
C VAL A 725 3.95 26.27 13.26
N GLU A 726 5.25 26.09 13.01
CA GLU A 726 6.24 27.17 13.10
C GLU A 726 6.09 28.23 11.99
N ARG A 727 5.75 27.79 10.78
CA ARG A 727 5.65 28.65 9.59
C ARG A 727 4.31 28.42 8.89
N ALA A 728 3.24 28.86 9.54
CA ALA A 728 1.87 28.66 9.10
C ALA A 728 1.39 29.80 8.18
N ASP A 729 0.82 29.46 7.03
CA ASP A 729 0.14 30.41 6.14
C ASP A 729 -1.38 30.29 6.30
N LEU A 730 -1.97 31.12 7.16
CA LEU A 730 -3.39 31.02 7.53
C LEU A 730 -4.38 31.64 6.53
N ARG A 731 -3.91 32.15 5.39
CA ARG A 731 -4.78 32.78 4.39
C ARG A 731 -5.77 31.77 3.81
N GLY A 732 -7.04 32.17 3.65
CA GLY A 732 -8.10 31.31 3.12
C GLY A 732 -8.70 30.33 4.12
N ILE A 733 -8.32 30.40 5.40
CA ILE A 733 -9.01 29.72 6.49
C ILE A 733 -10.17 30.60 6.97
N ASP A 734 -11.38 30.28 6.52
CA ASP A 734 -12.62 30.81 7.08
C ASP A 734 -13.13 29.81 8.13
N SER A 735 -13.11 30.19 9.40
CA SER A 735 -13.48 29.33 10.53
C SER A 735 -14.93 28.86 10.52
N GLY A 736 -15.85 29.63 9.94
CA GLY A 736 -17.24 29.22 9.73
C GLY A 736 -17.41 28.12 8.68
N ARG A 737 -16.38 27.91 7.83
CA ARG A 737 -16.44 27.02 6.67
C ARG A 737 -15.33 25.99 6.61
N ARG A 738 -14.31 26.07 7.46
CA ARG A 738 -13.16 25.16 7.43
C ARG A 738 -12.79 24.62 8.79
N THR A 739 -12.47 23.32 8.81
CA THR A 739 -11.88 22.61 9.95
C THR A 739 -10.37 22.64 9.82
N VAL A 740 -9.66 22.86 10.93
CA VAL A 740 -8.19 22.81 10.99
C VAL A 740 -7.75 21.50 11.63
N MET A 741 -6.76 20.85 11.04
CA MET A 741 -6.11 19.65 11.57
C MET A 741 -4.61 19.90 11.68
N VAL A 742 -4.03 19.54 12.83
CA VAL A 742 -2.59 19.58 13.10
C VAL A 742 -2.11 18.15 13.36
N SER A 743 -1.00 17.76 12.75
CA SER A 743 -0.45 16.41 12.87
C SER A 743 1.07 16.38 13.00
N GLU A 744 1.58 15.61 13.97
CA GLU A 744 2.99 15.28 14.19
C GLU A 744 3.11 13.78 14.48
N GLY A 745 3.43 12.99 13.45
CA GLY A 745 3.48 11.53 13.56
C GLY A 745 2.10 10.94 13.84
N GLN A 746 1.95 10.20 14.95
CA GLN A 746 0.66 9.63 15.37
C GLN A 746 -0.22 10.62 16.15
N ARG A 747 0.34 11.76 16.57
CA ARG A 747 -0.40 12.78 17.31
C ARG A 747 -1.13 13.68 16.34
N THR A 748 -2.45 13.63 16.38
CA THR A 748 -3.30 14.44 15.51
C THR A 748 -4.46 15.01 16.30
N ALA A 749 -4.78 16.27 16.06
CA ALA A 749 -6.03 16.87 16.54
C ALA A 749 -6.65 17.69 15.42
N TRP A 750 -7.98 17.67 15.34
CA TRP A 750 -8.72 18.51 14.42
C TRP A 750 -9.86 19.22 15.15
N ILE A 751 -10.10 20.47 14.74
CA ILE A 751 -11.02 21.38 15.42
C ILE A 751 -11.81 22.15 14.37
N PHE A 752 -13.13 22.12 14.53
CA PHE A 752 -14.08 22.98 13.86
C PHE A 752 -14.73 23.88 14.90
N HIS A 753 -14.60 25.19 14.76
CA HIS A 753 -15.30 26.16 15.60
C HIS A 753 -15.67 27.38 14.77
N ALA A 754 -16.97 27.56 14.53
CA ALA A 754 -17.48 28.53 13.56
C ALA A 754 -17.11 30.00 13.89
N ASP A 755 -16.97 30.32 15.17
CA ASP A 755 -16.75 31.69 15.64
C ASP A 755 -15.29 31.99 16.07
N SER A 756 -14.36 31.04 15.89
CA SER A 756 -12.95 31.24 16.28
C SER A 756 -12.14 31.87 15.15
N SER A 757 -11.01 32.52 15.45
CA SER A 757 -10.04 32.91 14.44
C SER A 757 -9.20 31.71 13.96
N ALA A 758 -8.60 31.81 12.77
CA ALA A 758 -7.70 30.77 12.25
C ALA A 758 -6.49 30.54 13.18
N GLN A 759 -5.97 31.60 13.79
CA GLN A 759 -4.88 31.53 14.76
C GLN A 759 -5.28 30.72 16.01
N GLU A 760 -6.47 30.98 16.56
CA GLU A 760 -6.99 30.24 17.72
C GLU A 760 -7.21 28.76 17.40
N LEU A 761 -7.75 28.45 16.22
CA LEU A 761 -7.94 27.07 15.78
C LEU A 761 -6.63 26.29 15.69
N VAL A 762 -5.58 26.88 15.10
CA VAL A 762 -4.26 26.24 14.98
C VAL A 762 -3.61 26.08 16.35
N ALA A 763 -3.65 27.12 17.19
CA ALA A 763 -3.07 27.08 18.54
C ALA A 763 -3.76 26.01 19.40
N HIS A 764 -5.10 25.93 19.34
CA HIS A 764 -5.87 24.92 20.05
C HIS A 764 -5.57 23.52 19.51
N ALA A 765 -5.55 23.31 18.19
CA ALA A 765 -5.26 22.00 17.62
C ALA A 765 -3.82 21.53 17.94
N ALA A 766 -2.83 22.43 17.90
CA ALA A 766 -1.46 22.12 18.28
C ALA A 766 -1.32 21.77 19.78
N ALA A 767 -2.03 22.48 20.65
CA ALA A 767 -2.05 22.17 22.08
C ALA A 767 -2.73 20.82 22.36
N ALA A 768 -3.88 20.56 21.73
CA ALA A 768 -4.64 19.32 21.87
C ALA A 768 -3.85 18.10 21.36
N ALA A 769 -3.17 18.24 20.21
CA ALA A 769 -2.29 17.21 19.67
C ALA A 769 -0.99 17.04 20.48
N LYS A 770 -0.71 17.89 21.49
CA LYS A 770 0.54 17.89 22.27
C LYS A 770 1.79 17.94 21.37
N ILE A 771 1.81 18.90 20.45
CA ILE A 771 2.92 19.05 19.50
C ILE A 771 4.22 19.38 20.23
N SER A 772 5.28 18.61 19.93
CA SER A 772 6.62 18.79 20.51
C SER A 772 7.58 19.54 19.60
N THR A 773 7.46 19.39 18.28
CA THR A 773 8.35 20.00 17.28
C THR A 773 7.50 20.79 16.27
N PRO A 774 7.23 22.08 16.54
CA PRO A 774 6.40 22.92 15.68
C PRO A 774 6.86 22.99 14.21
N ALA A 775 8.18 22.87 13.97
CA ALA A 775 8.77 22.87 12.63
C ALA A 775 8.43 21.61 11.81
N ALA A 776 8.14 20.49 12.48
CA ALA A 776 7.80 19.21 11.84
C ALA A 776 6.28 18.93 11.82
N ALA A 777 5.50 19.66 12.62
CA ALA A 777 4.06 19.50 12.70
C ALA A 777 3.36 20.19 11.52
N SER A 778 2.63 19.40 10.72
CA SER A 778 1.92 19.89 9.54
C SER A 778 0.52 20.41 9.87
N ILE A 779 0.07 21.45 9.16
CA ILE A 779 -1.27 22.00 9.25
C ILE A 779 -2.02 21.72 7.94
N VAL A 780 -3.20 21.13 8.06
CA VAL A 780 -4.14 20.95 6.95
C VAL A 780 -5.48 21.58 7.33
N SER A 781 -6.13 22.29 6.42
CA SER A 781 -7.52 22.70 6.61
C SER A 781 -8.44 22.08 5.57
N PHE A 782 -9.68 21.79 5.94
CA PHE A 782 -10.69 21.18 5.07
C PHE A 782 -11.86 22.12 4.92
N GLU A 783 -12.54 22.15 3.77
CA GLU A 783 -13.88 22.70 3.71
C GLU A 783 -14.84 21.77 4.47
N SER A 784 -15.73 22.38 5.25
CA SER A 784 -16.49 21.69 6.26
C SER A 784 -17.98 22.04 6.19
N ARG A 785 -18.82 21.06 6.49
CA ARG A 785 -20.23 21.25 6.83
C ARG A 785 -20.53 20.47 8.10
N CYS A 786 -21.05 21.14 9.10
CA CYS A 786 -21.26 20.58 10.44
C CYS A 786 -22.70 20.80 10.91
N SER A 787 -23.30 19.83 11.60
CA SER A 787 -24.64 19.99 12.21
C SER A 787 -24.65 20.95 13.42
N THR A 788 -23.47 21.27 13.96
CA THR A 788 -23.25 22.09 15.16
C THR A 788 -22.22 23.21 14.88
N THR A 789 -22.03 24.14 15.82
CA THR A 789 -21.08 25.26 15.70
C THR A 789 -19.66 24.90 16.13
N THR A 790 -19.50 23.84 16.93
CA THR A 790 -18.21 23.36 17.42
C THR A 790 -18.15 21.84 17.41
N MET A 791 -17.04 21.29 16.93
CA MET A 791 -16.74 19.86 17.01
C MET A 791 -15.24 19.64 16.89
N GLU A 792 -14.71 18.75 17.70
CA GLU A 792 -13.28 18.43 17.73
C GLU A 792 -13.06 16.96 18.08
N ASP A 793 -11.87 16.49 17.75
CA ASP A 793 -11.37 15.19 18.17
C ASP A 793 -9.86 15.25 18.26
N THR A 794 -9.32 14.41 19.13
CA THR A 794 -7.90 14.36 19.42
C THR A 794 -7.48 12.91 19.50
N ASN A 795 -6.60 12.53 18.58
CA ASN A 795 -5.92 11.26 18.59
C ASN A 795 -4.47 11.48 19.03
N VAL A 796 -4.28 11.50 20.35
CA VAL A 796 -2.96 11.36 20.96
C VAL A 796 -2.92 9.97 21.60
N PRO A 797 -1.92 9.13 21.28
CA PRO A 797 -1.78 7.84 21.93
C PRO A 797 -1.79 7.99 23.45
N ARG A 798 -2.58 7.16 24.13
CA ARG A 798 -2.70 7.14 25.60
C ARG A 798 -2.30 5.77 26.11
N ALA A 799 -1.73 5.76 27.31
CA ALA A 799 -1.38 4.56 28.01
C ALA A 799 -2.61 3.65 28.23
N GLN A 800 -2.48 2.36 27.94
CA GLN A 800 -3.54 1.38 28.13
C GLN A 800 -3.20 0.39 29.23
N ALA A 801 -4.16 0.15 30.13
CA ALA A 801 -4.08 -0.95 31.08
C ALA A 801 -4.12 -2.30 30.34
N GLY A 802 -3.38 -3.28 30.83
CA GLY A 802 -3.27 -4.60 30.22
C GLY A 802 -3.41 -5.73 31.22
N PRO A 803 -3.38 -6.99 30.75
CA PRO A 803 -3.35 -8.15 31.62
C PRO A 803 -2.10 -8.15 32.51
N SER A 804 -2.10 -8.95 33.59
CA SER A 804 -0.92 -9.14 34.46
C SER A 804 0.20 -9.94 33.79
N VAL A 805 -0.11 -10.75 32.78
CA VAL A 805 0.88 -11.57 32.06
C VAL A 805 0.97 -11.11 30.62
N ARG A 806 2.19 -10.89 30.14
CA ARG A 806 2.43 -10.64 28.72
C ARG A 806 2.63 -11.97 27.98
N PRO A 807 1.75 -12.34 27.04
CA PRO A 807 1.95 -13.52 26.21
C PRO A 807 3.11 -13.29 25.20
N PRO A 808 3.73 -14.37 24.67
CA PRO A 808 4.73 -14.23 23.62
C PRO A 808 4.06 -13.76 22.32
N ALA A 809 4.48 -12.61 21.80
CA ALA A 809 3.90 -12.02 20.60
C ALA A 809 4.65 -12.43 19.31
N ARG A 810 5.90 -12.90 19.44
CA ARG A 810 6.83 -13.14 18.33
C ARG A 810 7.36 -14.56 18.24
N ALA A 811 6.86 -15.45 19.09
CA ALA A 811 7.07 -16.89 18.99
C ALA A 811 6.61 -17.42 17.61
N GLY A 812 7.46 -18.22 16.97
CA GLY A 812 7.26 -18.72 15.60
C GLY A 812 7.68 -17.76 14.49
N GLN A 813 8.06 -16.52 14.81
CA GLN A 813 8.50 -15.51 13.84
C GLN A 813 9.98 -15.13 14.06
N PHE A 814 10.30 -14.59 15.24
CA PHE A 814 11.66 -14.14 15.58
C PHE A 814 12.49 -15.24 16.23
N TYR A 815 11.82 -16.18 16.88
CA TYR A 815 12.40 -17.36 17.50
C TYR A 815 11.40 -18.53 17.44
N PRO A 816 11.83 -19.78 17.59
CA PRO A 816 10.93 -20.94 17.45
C PRO A 816 9.73 -20.90 18.41
N GLY A 817 8.56 -21.35 17.94
CA GLY A 817 7.31 -21.25 18.71
C GLY A 817 7.08 -22.36 19.74
N THR A 818 7.84 -23.46 19.67
CA THR A 818 7.74 -24.57 20.62
C THR A 818 8.87 -24.52 21.65
N PRO A 819 8.62 -24.91 22.91
CA PRO A 819 9.64 -24.91 23.97
C PRO A 819 10.93 -25.66 23.59
N GLU A 820 10.79 -26.82 22.95
CA GLU A 820 11.91 -27.71 22.62
C GLU A 820 12.82 -27.09 21.55
N LEU A 821 12.22 -26.53 20.49
CA LEU A 821 12.98 -25.87 19.42
C LEU A 821 13.60 -24.57 19.89
N LEU A 822 12.91 -23.82 20.77
CA LEU A 822 13.46 -22.60 21.35
C LEU A 822 14.68 -22.90 22.22
N ALA A 823 14.59 -23.89 23.10
CA ALA A 823 15.71 -24.32 23.93
C ALA A 823 16.90 -24.78 23.08
N ALA A 824 16.67 -25.53 22.00
CA ALA A 824 17.72 -25.94 21.07
C ALA A 824 18.40 -24.73 20.39
N ALA A 825 17.63 -23.81 19.83
CA ALA A 825 18.15 -22.62 19.15
C ALA A 825 18.95 -21.70 20.10
N VAL A 826 18.48 -21.51 21.33
CA VAL A 826 19.18 -20.71 22.35
C VAL A 826 20.49 -21.37 22.76
N ASN A 827 20.49 -22.69 22.98
CA ASN A 827 21.72 -23.42 23.33
C ASN A 827 22.75 -23.41 22.18
N GLU A 828 22.29 -23.50 20.93
CA GLU A 828 23.15 -23.38 19.75
C GLU A 828 23.82 -22.00 19.69
N CYS A 829 23.05 -20.94 19.89
CA CYS A 829 23.58 -19.57 19.94
C CYS A 829 24.61 -19.39 21.06
N LEU A 830 24.29 -19.84 22.29
CA LEU A 830 25.17 -19.75 23.46
C LEU A 830 26.49 -20.51 23.28
N GLY A 831 26.42 -21.70 22.67
CA GLY A 831 27.56 -22.61 22.59
C GLY A 831 28.11 -22.92 23.99
N VAL A 832 29.42 -22.81 24.17
CA VAL A 832 30.07 -22.99 25.49
C VAL A 832 29.94 -21.72 26.32
N VAL A 833 29.28 -21.84 27.48
CA VAL A 833 29.18 -20.77 28.47
C VAL A 833 30.42 -20.79 29.37
N PRO A 834 31.15 -19.67 29.53
CA PRO A 834 32.29 -19.56 30.43
C PRO A 834 31.92 -19.87 31.89
N ALA A 835 32.86 -20.49 32.62
CA ALA A 835 32.69 -20.78 34.04
C ALA A 835 32.81 -19.50 34.91
N GLU A 836 33.70 -18.59 34.52
CA GLU A 836 33.86 -17.27 35.13
C GLU A 836 33.16 -16.21 34.28
N LYS A 837 32.28 -15.44 34.91
CA LYS A 837 31.54 -14.32 34.30
C LYS A 837 32.06 -13.01 34.88
N GLN A 838 31.97 -11.95 34.10
CA GLN A 838 32.42 -10.61 34.48
C GLN A 838 31.23 -9.74 34.90
N THR A 839 31.44 -8.90 35.89
CA THR A 839 30.48 -7.87 36.26
C THR A 839 30.59 -6.70 35.28
N TRP A 840 29.47 -6.34 34.66
CA TRP A 840 29.34 -5.19 33.76
C TRP A 840 28.08 -4.39 34.14
N SER A 841 28.14 -3.07 34.01
CA SER A 841 27.01 -2.20 34.39
C SER A 841 25.91 -2.17 33.32
N ALA A 842 26.29 -2.29 32.05
CA ALA A 842 25.35 -2.42 30.95
C ALA A 842 25.91 -3.23 29.77
N VAL A 843 25.01 -3.64 28.89
CA VAL A 843 25.32 -4.30 27.62
C VAL A 843 24.48 -3.74 26.48
N MET A 844 24.96 -3.86 25.25
CA MET A 844 24.17 -3.69 24.04
C MET A 844 24.10 -5.00 23.28
N VAL A 845 22.88 -5.42 22.93
CA VAL A 845 22.59 -6.64 22.19
C VAL A 845 21.56 -6.40 21.07
N PRO A 846 21.65 -7.13 19.95
CA PRO A 846 20.73 -7.00 18.82
C PRO A 846 19.45 -7.83 18.99
N HIS A 847 18.33 -7.32 18.44
CA HIS A 847 16.99 -7.90 18.60
C HIS A 847 16.35 -8.42 17.31
N ALA A 848 17.13 -8.59 16.23
CA ALA A 848 16.66 -9.37 15.08
C ALA A 848 16.37 -10.84 15.47
N GLY A 849 15.70 -11.59 14.59
CA GLY A 849 15.39 -12.99 14.86
C GLY A 849 16.65 -13.82 15.16
N LEU A 850 16.55 -14.81 16.05
CA LEU A 850 17.71 -15.55 16.61
C LEU A 850 18.62 -16.16 15.54
N LYS A 851 18.03 -16.57 14.41
CA LYS A 851 18.74 -17.02 13.21
C LYS A 851 19.84 -16.05 12.74
N TYR A 852 19.59 -14.75 12.86
CA TYR A 852 20.46 -13.70 12.31
C TYR A 852 21.40 -13.13 13.37
N SER A 853 20.84 -12.70 14.50
CA SER A 853 21.58 -11.94 15.51
C SER A 853 21.76 -12.68 16.84
N GLY A 854 21.12 -13.84 17.01
CA GLY A 854 21.12 -14.58 18.28
C GLY A 854 22.51 -14.97 18.74
N ARG A 855 23.44 -15.25 17.82
CA ARG A 855 24.84 -15.52 18.16
C ARG A 855 25.54 -14.30 18.76
N ILE A 856 25.30 -13.11 18.20
CA ILE A 856 25.89 -11.84 18.67
C ILE A 856 25.38 -11.51 20.07
N ALA A 857 24.06 -11.60 20.30
CA ALA A 857 23.47 -11.41 21.62
C ALA A 857 24.01 -12.42 22.65
N ALA A 858 24.10 -13.70 22.26
CA ALA A 858 24.64 -14.76 23.10
C ALA A 858 26.12 -14.56 23.45
N ASP A 859 26.95 -14.11 22.51
CA ASP A 859 28.36 -13.86 22.73
C ASP A 859 28.60 -12.80 23.80
N VAL A 860 27.70 -11.82 23.94
CA VAL A 860 27.72 -10.83 25.03
C VAL A 860 27.19 -11.43 26.33
N LEU A 861 25.93 -11.88 26.34
CA LEU A 861 25.21 -12.25 27.56
C LEU A 861 25.85 -13.42 28.32
N LYS A 862 26.50 -14.36 27.62
CA LYS A 862 27.16 -15.50 28.29
C LYS A 862 28.37 -15.11 29.14
N GLN A 863 28.97 -13.94 28.87
CA GLN A 863 30.16 -13.46 29.57
C GLN A 863 29.83 -12.62 30.80
N VAL A 864 28.57 -12.18 30.97
CA VAL A 864 28.17 -11.22 31.99
C VAL A 864 27.49 -11.90 33.17
N GLU A 865 27.85 -11.49 34.39
CA GLU A 865 27.14 -11.83 35.60
C GLU A 865 25.80 -11.06 35.64
N ILE A 866 24.69 -11.78 35.41
CA ILE A 866 23.35 -11.18 35.38
C ILE A 866 22.81 -11.12 36.81
N PRO A 867 22.52 -9.91 37.35
CA PRO A 867 22.00 -9.73 38.70
C PRO A 867 20.53 -10.16 38.82
N ASP A 868 19.91 -9.93 39.98
CA ASP A 868 18.52 -10.32 40.26
C ASP A 868 17.47 -9.45 39.53
N THR A 869 17.88 -8.31 38.97
CA THR A 869 17.03 -7.41 38.19
C THR A 869 17.75 -6.95 36.92
N VAL A 870 17.05 -6.96 35.79
CA VAL A 870 17.51 -6.34 34.54
C VAL A 870 16.53 -5.28 34.07
N ILE A 871 17.04 -4.20 33.51
CA ILE A 871 16.23 -3.20 32.80
C ILE A 871 16.60 -3.28 31.32
N ILE A 872 15.63 -3.65 30.48
CA ILE A 872 15.80 -3.71 29.03
C ILE A 872 15.16 -2.47 28.43
N ILE A 873 15.98 -1.62 27.81
CA ILE A 873 15.52 -0.43 27.10
C ILE A 873 15.67 -0.69 25.60
N GLY A 874 14.54 -0.77 24.90
CA GLY A 874 14.49 -1.04 23.47
C GLY A 874 13.73 0.04 22.70
N PRO A 875 13.97 0.17 21.39
CA PRO A 875 13.13 1.00 20.55
C PRO A 875 11.73 0.41 20.41
N ARG A 876 10.76 1.28 20.15
CA ARG A 876 9.40 0.91 19.79
C ARG A 876 9.24 0.97 18.27
N HIS A 877 8.97 -0.19 17.68
CA HIS A 877 8.71 -0.35 16.25
C HIS A 877 7.23 -0.32 15.90
N THR A 878 6.37 -0.61 16.90
CA THR A 878 4.92 -0.53 16.71
C THR A 878 4.42 0.91 16.80
N GLY A 879 3.41 1.27 15.99
CA GLY A 879 2.74 2.57 16.08
C GLY A 879 1.73 2.70 17.23
N LEU A 880 1.76 1.76 18.19
CA LEU A 880 0.77 1.66 19.27
C LEU A 880 1.36 2.16 20.59
N GLY A 881 0.54 2.84 21.38
CA GLY A 881 0.89 3.28 22.73
C GLY A 881 1.58 4.64 22.83
N VAL A 882 2.02 5.02 24.02
CA VAL A 882 2.73 6.27 24.31
C VAL A 882 4.19 6.26 23.84
N GLU A 883 4.81 7.44 23.72
CA GLU A 883 6.20 7.55 23.25
C GLU A 883 7.20 6.81 24.14
N TRP A 884 7.09 6.95 25.45
CA TRP A 884 7.94 6.24 26.41
C TRP A 884 7.07 5.40 27.32
N ALA A 885 7.19 4.08 27.21
CA ALA A 885 6.37 3.14 27.95
C ALA A 885 7.20 2.19 28.81
N VAL A 886 6.72 1.92 30.02
CA VAL A 886 7.15 0.80 30.85
C VAL A 886 6.10 -0.30 30.78
N ALA A 887 6.56 -1.54 30.71
CA ALA A 887 5.69 -2.68 30.64
C ALA A 887 4.88 -2.86 31.94
N PRO A 888 3.54 -2.90 31.89
CA PRO A 888 2.70 -2.97 33.09
C PRO A 888 2.46 -4.40 33.60
N TYR A 889 3.24 -5.38 33.15
CA TYR A 889 3.01 -6.79 33.44
C TYR A 889 3.73 -7.24 34.71
N ASP A 890 3.14 -8.19 35.43
CA ASP A 890 3.76 -8.92 36.53
C ASP A 890 4.69 -10.03 36.02
N HIS A 891 4.37 -10.59 34.85
CA HIS A 891 5.11 -11.70 34.25
C HIS A 891 5.27 -11.57 32.73
N TRP A 892 6.41 -12.05 32.23
CA TRP A 892 6.70 -12.22 30.81
C TRP A 892 6.66 -13.71 30.46
N GLN A 893 5.84 -14.08 29.48
CA GLN A 893 5.72 -15.46 29.02
C GLN A 893 6.51 -15.66 27.72
N ILE A 894 7.27 -16.75 27.67
CA ILE A 894 7.92 -17.28 26.46
C ILE A 894 7.61 -18.78 26.35
N PRO A 895 7.76 -19.41 25.16
CA PRO A 895 7.55 -20.85 25.03
C PRO A 895 8.39 -21.65 26.04
N GLY A 896 7.72 -22.29 27.00
CA GLY A 896 8.35 -23.16 28.00
C GLY A 896 8.89 -22.47 29.26
N ALA A 897 8.77 -21.15 29.39
CA ALA A 897 9.21 -20.43 30.59
C ALA A 897 8.39 -19.16 30.87
N THR A 898 8.36 -18.77 32.13
CA THR A 898 7.75 -17.52 32.60
C THR A 898 8.76 -16.79 33.47
N MET A 899 9.02 -15.52 33.16
CA MET A 899 9.92 -14.66 33.93
C MET A 899 9.11 -13.64 34.73
N ALA A 900 9.54 -13.35 35.96
CA ALA A 900 8.92 -12.31 36.78
C ALA A 900 9.34 -10.91 36.32
N ALA A 901 8.46 -9.93 36.48
CA ALA A 901 8.79 -8.52 36.31
C ALA A 901 9.13 -7.86 37.66
N ASN A 902 9.97 -6.82 37.65
CA ASN A 902 10.16 -5.98 38.84
C ASN A 902 9.19 -4.79 38.81
N VAL A 903 7.93 -5.08 39.13
CA VAL A 903 6.82 -4.11 39.07
C VAL A 903 7.04 -2.91 40.01
N GLU A 904 7.71 -3.14 41.15
CA GLU A 904 7.99 -2.05 42.10
C GLU A 904 8.98 -1.04 41.53
N LEU A 905 10.08 -1.51 40.95
CA LEU A 905 11.01 -0.63 40.24
C LEU A 905 10.33 0.07 39.05
N ALA A 906 9.47 -0.64 38.32
CA ALA A 906 8.68 -0.04 37.24
C ALA A 906 7.79 1.12 37.72
N ARG A 907 7.15 1.01 38.90
CA ARG A 907 6.35 2.10 39.50
C ARG A 907 7.22 3.28 39.88
N GLN A 908 8.39 3.04 40.46
CA GLN A 908 9.33 4.10 40.83
C GLN A 908 9.83 4.87 39.59
N LEU A 909 10.09 4.16 38.49
CA LEU A 909 10.46 4.76 37.21
C LEU A 909 9.38 5.69 36.68
N VAL A 910 8.13 5.23 36.60
CA VAL A 910 6.97 6.03 36.14
C VAL A 910 6.74 7.25 37.04
N ALA A 911 6.99 7.13 38.35
CA ALA A 911 6.83 8.24 39.29
C ALA A 911 7.92 9.31 39.17
N ARG A 912 9.14 8.93 38.73
CA ARG A 912 10.30 9.82 38.67
C ARG A 912 10.50 10.44 37.29
N ILE A 913 10.33 9.67 36.23
CA ILE A 913 10.69 10.05 34.86
C ILE A 913 9.50 10.67 34.16
N GLU A 914 9.62 11.95 33.80
CA GLU A 914 8.56 12.68 33.10
C GLU A 914 8.25 12.04 31.73
N GLY A 915 6.97 11.80 31.45
CA GLY A 915 6.50 11.26 30.17
C GLY A 915 6.60 9.74 30.03
N LEU A 916 7.13 9.04 31.02
CA LEU A 916 7.20 7.58 31.06
C LEU A 916 5.92 7.01 31.70
N GLU A 917 5.13 6.22 30.96
CA GLU A 917 3.84 5.69 31.45
C GLU A 917 3.75 4.16 31.38
N PHE A 918 2.89 3.57 32.22
CA PHE A 918 2.53 2.16 32.13
C PHE A 918 1.59 1.89 30.95
N ASP A 919 2.07 1.23 29.90
CA ASP A 919 1.27 1.06 28.69
C ASP A 919 1.40 -0.32 28.05
N SER A 920 0.39 -1.16 28.21
CA SER A 920 0.36 -2.48 27.61
C SER A 920 0.29 -2.46 26.08
N ALA A 921 -0.31 -1.43 25.46
CA ALA A 921 -0.44 -1.37 24.01
C ALA A 921 0.92 -1.20 23.32
N ALA A 922 1.82 -0.41 23.93
CA ALA A 922 3.19 -0.24 23.46
C ALA A 922 4.00 -1.55 23.48
N HIS A 923 3.67 -2.48 24.38
CA HIS A 923 4.42 -3.73 24.56
C HIS A 923 3.75 -4.97 23.95
N ALA A 924 2.44 -4.94 23.68
CA ALA A 924 1.65 -6.12 23.30
C ALA A 924 2.14 -6.84 22.05
N SER A 925 2.72 -6.10 21.08
CA SER A 925 3.29 -6.67 19.86
C SER A 925 4.74 -6.24 19.62
N GLU A 926 5.35 -5.52 20.56
CA GLU A 926 6.75 -5.09 20.44
C GLU A 926 7.71 -6.27 20.62
N HIS A 927 8.82 -6.28 19.89
CA HIS A 927 9.75 -7.40 19.85
C HIS A 927 11.12 -7.06 20.45
N SER A 928 11.52 -5.79 20.50
CA SER A 928 12.85 -5.36 20.95
C SER A 928 13.23 -5.86 22.35
N ILE A 929 12.27 -5.99 23.26
CA ILE A 929 12.49 -6.57 24.60
C ILE A 929 12.33 -8.09 24.58
N GLU A 930 11.33 -8.60 23.85
CA GLU A 930 10.92 -10.00 23.91
C GLU A 930 12.01 -10.96 23.41
N VAL A 931 12.77 -10.56 22.40
CA VAL A 931 13.81 -11.39 21.77
C VAL A 931 14.98 -11.68 22.71
N GLU A 932 15.19 -10.86 23.73
CA GLU A 932 16.26 -11.06 24.73
C GLU A 932 15.85 -12.04 25.84
N LEU A 933 14.54 -12.21 26.08
CA LEU A 933 14.01 -13.02 27.18
C LEU A 933 14.43 -14.50 27.12
N PRO A 934 14.46 -15.19 25.96
CA PRO A 934 14.93 -16.57 25.89
C PRO A 934 16.36 -16.78 26.42
N PHE A 935 17.26 -15.82 26.18
CA PHE A 935 18.63 -15.89 26.71
C PHE A 935 18.66 -15.69 28.22
N LEU A 936 17.91 -14.71 28.73
CA LEU A 936 17.83 -14.44 30.16
C LEU A 936 17.19 -15.60 30.93
N ALA A 937 16.10 -16.17 30.40
CA ALA A 937 15.46 -17.36 30.98
C ALA A 937 16.43 -18.55 31.07
N ARG A 938 17.36 -18.67 30.13
CA ARG A 938 18.37 -19.74 30.11
C ARG A 938 19.58 -19.47 31.01
N LEU A 939 20.04 -18.23 31.11
CA LEU A 939 21.26 -17.84 31.82
C LEU A 939 21.04 -17.43 33.28
N ALA A 940 19.87 -16.85 33.58
CA ALA A 940 19.49 -16.31 34.89
C ALA A 940 17.96 -16.40 35.11
N PRO A 941 17.39 -17.60 35.24
CA PRO A 941 15.92 -17.79 35.30
C PRO A 941 15.23 -17.10 36.48
N ALA A 942 15.97 -16.76 37.54
CA ALA A 942 15.45 -16.05 38.71
C ALA A 942 15.46 -14.52 38.56
N THR A 943 16.07 -13.97 37.49
CA THR A 943 16.12 -12.52 37.28
C THR A 943 14.73 -11.95 37.02
N ARG A 944 14.48 -10.76 37.55
CA ARG A 944 13.28 -9.98 37.31
C ARG A 944 13.52 -8.98 36.17
N VAL A 945 12.54 -8.79 35.30
CA VAL A 945 12.69 -7.94 34.10
C VAL A 945 11.85 -6.67 34.20
N VAL A 946 12.46 -5.51 33.93
CA VAL A 946 11.75 -4.27 33.62
C VAL A 946 11.95 -3.98 32.14
N GLY A 947 10.87 -3.92 31.37
CA GLY A 947 10.92 -3.60 29.95
C GLY A 947 10.48 -2.16 29.68
N ILE A 948 11.32 -1.37 29.01
CA ILE A 948 11.05 0.01 28.63
C ILE A 948 11.15 0.14 27.10
N THR A 949 10.13 0.70 26.47
CA THR A 949 10.15 1.00 25.03
C THR A 949 10.21 2.50 24.76
N ILE A 950 11.03 2.89 23.78
CA ILE A 950 11.26 4.28 23.38
C ILE A 950 10.87 4.46 21.92
N GLY A 951 9.80 5.23 21.65
CA GLY A 951 9.33 5.55 20.31
C GLY A 951 10.07 6.70 19.65
N GLY A 952 10.26 7.81 20.37
CA GLY A 952 10.90 9.01 19.86
C GLY A 952 11.37 9.94 20.97
N GLY A 953 12.16 10.95 20.62
CA GLY A 953 12.68 11.91 21.58
C GLY A 953 13.84 12.76 21.04
N SER A 954 13.97 13.95 21.59
CA SER A 954 15.16 14.79 21.43
C SER A 954 16.30 14.31 22.32
N PHE A 955 17.53 14.72 22.00
CA PHE A 955 18.69 14.41 22.83
C PHE A 955 18.54 14.91 24.28
N GLU A 956 18.05 16.13 24.48
CA GLU A 956 17.86 16.72 25.81
C GLU A 956 16.83 15.94 26.65
N GLN A 957 15.78 15.45 26.02
CA GLN A 957 14.81 14.56 26.68
C GLN A 957 15.46 13.23 27.10
N CYS A 958 16.24 12.60 26.24
CA CYS A 958 16.98 11.37 26.57
C CYS A 958 18.01 11.60 27.69
N ARG A 959 18.70 12.74 27.69
CA ARG A 959 19.64 13.12 28.76
C ARG A 959 18.95 13.25 30.11
N ARG A 960 17.81 13.95 30.18
CA ARG A 960 17.03 14.08 31.42
C ARG A 960 16.53 12.74 31.92
N PHE A 961 16.00 11.90 31.02
CA PHE A 961 15.66 10.51 31.35
C PHE A 961 16.85 9.79 31.99
N GLY A 962 18.04 9.89 31.36
CA GLY A 962 19.25 9.24 31.86
C GLY A 962 19.65 9.70 33.27
N GLN A 963 19.54 11.01 33.54
CA GLN A 963 19.80 11.62 34.85
C GLN A 963 18.79 11.17 35.91
N ASP A 964 17.50 11.18 35.60
CA ASP A 964 16.45 10.74 36.52
C ASP A 964 16.56 9.24 36.83
N LEU A 965 16.90 8.43 35.83
CA LEU A 965 17.22 7.02 36.01
C LEU A 965 18.44 6.83 36.91
N ALA A 966 19.52 7.59 36.71
CA ALA A 966 20.72 7.52 37.55
C ALA A 966 20.41 7.87 39.01
N LEU A 967 19.64 8.93 39.26
CA LEU A 967 19.21 9.30 40.61
C LEU A 967 18.44 8.16 41.28
N LEU A 968 17.46 7.58 40.58
CA LEU A 968 16.70 6.45 41.11
C LEU A 968 17.59 5.23 41.39
N LEU A 969 18.51 4.90 40.49
CA LEU A 969 19.41 3.75 40.66
C LEU A 969 20.41 3.97 41.80
N SER A 970 20.84 5.21 42.06
CA SER A 970 21.71 5.52 43.21
C SER A 970 21.06 5.24 44.58
N GLU A 971 19.73 5.19 44.62
CA GLU A 971 18.93 4.89 45.81
C GLU A 971 18.71 3.37 46.02
N GLN A 972 19.06 2.53 45.05
CA GLN A 972 18.82 1.07 45.11
C GLN A 972 19.97 0.32 45.81
N GLU A 973 19.60 -0.67 46.64
CA GLU A 973 20.57 -1.54 47.33
C GLU A 973 21.36 -2.42 46.36
N THR A 974 20.69 -2.96 45.34
CA THR A 974 21.30 -3.76 44.28
C THR A 974 21.14 -3.06 42.94
N GLN A 975 22.22 -3.06 42.16
CA GLN A 975 22.25 -2.40 40.86
C GLN A 975 21.76 -3.35 39.78
N PRO A 976 20.77 -2.96 38.95
CA PRO A 976 20.32 -3.79 37.85
C PRO A 976 21.35 -3.78 36.71
N LEU A 977 21.32 -4.82 35.87
CA LEU A 977 22.01 -4.79 34.58
C LEU A 977 21.13 -4.02 33.58
N LEU A 978 21.70 -2.98 32.95
CA LEU A 978 21.02 -2.25 31.89
C LEU A 978 21.31 -2.93 30.54
N ILE A 979 20.26 -3.23 29.78
CA ILE A 979 20.36 -3.87 28.46
C ILE A 979 19.83 -2.88 27.42
N ILE A 980 20.74 -2.39 26.57
CA ILE A 980 20.42 -1.63 25.37
C ILE A 980 20.04 -2.66 24.29
N SER A 981 18.79 -2.67 23.88
CA SER A 981 18.34 -3.50 22.78
C SER A 981 18.42 -2.71 21.46
N SER A 982 19.37 -3.06 20.58
CA SER A 982 19.62 -2.33 19.33
C SER A 982 20.23 -3.20 18.24
N ASP A 983 19.58 -3.20 17.07
CA ASP A 983 20.25 -3.44 15.80
C ASP A 983 20.96 -2.15 15.33
N MET A 984 21.89 -2.28 14.38
CA MET A 984 22.66 -1.16 13.83
C MET A 984 21.99 -0.62 12.55
N ASN A 985 22.75 -0.29 11.51
CA ASN A 985 22.16 0.24 10.28
C ASN A 985 21.43 -0.83 9.46
N HIS A 986 20.38 -0.39 8.76
CA HIS A 986 19.46 -1.20 7.98
C HIS A 986 19.54 -0.87 6.49
N PHE A 987 19.49 -1.92 5.68
CA PHE A 987 19.17 -1.90 4.25
C PHE A 987 20.14 -1.11 3.36
N ALA A 988 21.41 -1.03 3.75
CA ALA A 988 22.53 -0.68 2.88
C ALA A 988 23.26 -1.94 2.37
N THR A 989 24.20 -1.77 1.45
CA THR A 989 25.11 -2.86 1.06
C THR A 989 25.96 -3.29 2.26
N ASP A 990 26.52 -4.50 2.24
CA ASP A 990 27.35 -5.02 3.35
C ASP A 990 28.56 -4.12 3.66
N GLU A 991 29.24 -3.63 2.61
CA GLU A 991 30.37 -2.70 2.76
C GLU A 991 29.95 -1.38 3.43
N GLU A 992 28.83 -0.80 2.99
CA GLU A 992 28.37 0.47 3.51
C GLU A 992 27.77 0.35 4.92
N ASN A 993 27.05 -0.74 5.21
CA ASN A 993 26.58 -1.03 6.55
C ASN A 993 27.76 -1.10 7.52
N ARG A 994 28.82 -1.85 7.17
CA ARG A 994 30.02 -1.95 7.99
C ARG A 994 30.66 -0.58 8.24
N ARG A 995 30.74 0.27 7.21
CA ARG A 995 31.27 1.64 7.35
C ARG A 995 30.42 2.49 8.29
N LEU A 996 29.10 2.53 8.10
CA LEU A 996 28.18 3.33 8.92
C LEU A 996 28.12 2.83 10.36
N ASP A 997 28.05 1.52 10.56
CA ASP A 997 28.04 0.92 11.90
C ASP A 997 29.36 1.18 12.63
N GLU A 998 30.49 1.13 11.94
CA GLU A 998 31.79 1.47 12.51
C GLU A 998 31.82 2.92 13.01
N LEU A 999 31.23 3.87 12.27
CA LEU A 999 31.13 5.27 12.73
C LEU A 999 30.31 5.40 14.01
N ALA A 1000 29.17 4.70 14.10
CA ALA A 1000 28.35 4.69 15.31
C ALA A 1000 29.08 4.03 16.50
N LEU A 1001 29.74 2.89 16.27
CA LEU A 1001 30.49 2.18 17.31
C LEU A 1001 31.70 2.98 17.81
N GLN A 1002 32.45 3.62 16.92
CA GLN A 1002 33.55 4.51 17.30
C GLN A 1002 33.06 5.74 18.07
N ALA A 1003 31.91 6.30 17.70
CA ALA A 1003 31.29 7.38 18.47
C ALA A 1003 30.86 6.92 19.87
N MET A 1004 30.33 5.70 19.98
CA MET A 1004 29.99 5.09 21.25
C MET A 1004 31.23 4.84 22.10
N GLU A 1005 32.31 4.31 21.53
CA GLU A 1005 33.60 4.05 22.19
C GLU A 1005 34.28 5.31 22.77
N THR A 1006 33.92 6.51 22.30
CA THR A 1006 34.40 7.75 22.95
C THR A 1006 33.68 8.10 24.25
N MET A 1007 32.72 7.28 24.68
CA MET A 1007 31.91 7.48 25.90
C MET A 1007 31.16 8.82 25.93
N ASP A 1008 30.87 9.39 24.75
CA ASP A 1008 30.15 10.65 24.58
C ASP A 1008 28.77 10.39 23.95
N PRO A 1009 27.68 10.40 24.74
CA PRO A 1009 26.34 10.14 24.23
C PRO A 1009 25.86 11.23 23.25
N ALA A 1010 26.29 12.48 23.39
CA ALA A 1010 25.94 13.56 22.46
C ALA A 1010 26.56 13.31 21.08
N LYS A 1011 27.81 12.84 21.07
CA LYS A 1011 28.51 12.48 19.84
C LYS A 1011 27.85 11.31 19.13
N LEU A 1012 27.48 10.25 19.85
CA LEU A 1012 26.72 9.13 19.28
C LEU A 1012 25.40 9.62 18.64
N TYR A 1013 24.61 10.38 19.39
CA TYR A 1013 23.34 10.94 18.89
C TYR A 1013 23.55 11.77 17.62
N HIS A 1014 24.57 12.65 17.63
CA HIS A 1014 24.85 13.53 16.50
C HIS A 1014 25.29 12.75 15.26
N ILE A 1015 26.26 11.82 15.39
CA ILE A 1015 26.77 11.02 14.28
C ILE A 1015 25.66 10.17 13.65
N VAL A 1016 24.85 9.49 14.47
CA VAL A 1016 23.75 8.67 13.96
C VAL A 1016 22.75 9.53 13.15
N ARG A 1017 22.44 10.75 13.63
CA ARG A 1017 21.53 11.67 12.94
C ARG A 1017 22.15 12.32 11.70
N SER A 1018 23.41 12.77 11.76
CA SER A 1018 24.07 13.48 10.66
C SER A 1018 24.37 12.58 9.48
N GLU A 1019 24.77 11.34 9.77
CA GLU A 1019 25.08 10.31 8.77
C GLU A 1019 23.84 9.50 8.35
N SER A 1020 22.66 9.79 8.93
CA SER A 1020 21.40 9.08 8.66
C SER A 1020 21.51 7.56 8.89
N ILE A 1021 22.23 7.17 9.94
CA ILE A 1021 22.39 5.78 10.36
C ILE A 1021 21.06 5.33 10.95
N SER A 1022 20.51 4.26 10.40
CA SER A 1022 19.20 3.71 10.81
C SER A 1022 19.31 2.79 12.03
N MET A 1023 20.21 3.11 12.97
CA MET A 1023 20.37 2.42 14.25
C MET A 1023 19.08 2.57 15.07
N CYS A 1024 18.37 1.47 15.30
CA CYS A 1024 17.06 1.53 15.93
C CYS A 1024 17.16 1.92 17.42
N GLY A 1025 18.17 1.44 18.14
CA GLY A 1025 18.35 1.67 19.58
C GLY A 1025 19.25 2.85 19.94
N VAL A 1026 19.43 3.85 19.07
CA VAL A 1026 20.26 5.04 19.40
C VAL A 1026 19.76 5.79 20.63
N LEU A 1027 18.44 5.96 20.80
CA LEU A 1027 17.89 6.64 21.97
C LEU A 1027 18.06 5.82 23.26
N PRO A 1028 17.74 4.51 23.28
CA PRO A 1028 18.14 3.63 24.38
C PRO A 1028 19.63 3.71 24.74
N ALA A 1029 20.53 3.70 23.74
CA ALA A 1029 21.97 3.78 23.97
C ALA A 1029 22.38 5.09 24.63
N VAL A 1030 21.87 6.23 24.13
CA VAL A 1030 22.09 7.55 24.72
C VAL A 1030 21.60 7.61 26.16
N ILE A 1031 20.40 7.11 26.44
CA ILE A 1031 19.84 7.07 27.81
C ILE A 1031 20.75 6.30 28.75
N VAL A 1032 21.15 5.08 28.37
CA VAL A 1032 22.00 4.23 29.22
C VAL A 1032 23.40 4.82 29.41
N MET A 1033 24.01 5.37 28.36
CA MET A 1033 25.32 6.04 28.47
C MET A 1033 25.26 7.24 29.40
N GLU A 1034 24.24 8.11 29.27
CA GLU A 1034 24.02 9.25 30.17
C GLU A 1034 23.77 8.79 31.62
N THR A 1035 23.00 7.73 31.83
CA THR A 1035 22.79 7.14 33.17
C THR A 1035 24.09 6.66 33.79
N LEU A 1036 24.92 5.92 33.04
CA LEU A 1036 26.18 5.40 33.55
C LEU A 1036 27.21 6.50 33.80
N LEU A 1037 27.22 7.57 32.99
CA LEU A 1037 28.05 8.74 33.25
C LEU A 1037 27.63 9.44 34.54
N CYS A 1038 26.33 9.63 34.78
CA CYS A 1038 25.84 10.25 36.02
C CYS A 1038 26.11 9.41 37.28
N LEU A 1039 26.25 8.09 37.13
CA LEU A 1039 26.60 7.17 38.20
C LEU A 1039 28.11 7.01 38.42
N ASP A 1040 28.97 7.65 37.61
CA ASP A 1040 30.41 7.41 37.54
C ASP A 1040 30.78 5.94 37.28
N ARG A 1041 29.98 5.24 36.47
CA ARG A 1041 30.14 3.81 36.13
C ARG A 1041 30.48 3.54 34.67
N LEU A 1042 30.60 4.57 33.83
CA LEU A 1042 31.04 4.43 32.45
C LEU A 1042 32.57 4.60 32.36
N SER A 1043 33.30 3.52 32.68
CA SER A 1043 34.77 3.48 32.67
C SER A 1043 35.36 2.96 31.35
N GLU A 1044 34.67 2.02 30.70
CA GLU A 1044 35.10 1.35 29.47
C GLU A 1044 33.88 1.00 28.61
N ILE A 1045 34.04 1.05 27.29
CA ILE A 1045 33.12 0.47 26.32
C ILE A 1045 33.91 -0.51 25.46
N LYS A 1046 33.50 -1.79 25.49
CA LYS A 1046 34.21 -2.88 24.82
C LYS A 1046 33.32 -3.59 23.82
N ARG A 1047 33.74 -3.58 22.56
CA ARG A 1047 33.09 -4.34 21.48
C ARG A 1047 33.43 -5.83 21.61
N VAL A 1048 32.42 -6.68 21.63
CA VAL A 1048 32.56 -8.14 21.76
C VAL A 1048 32.50 -8.81 20.40
N SER A 1049 31.51 -8.45 19.60
CA SER A 1049 31.26 -9.08 18.31
C SER A 1049 30.52 -8.13 17.38
N TYR A 1050 30.68 -8.35 16.08
CA TYR A 1050 29.98 -7.62 15.03
C TYR A 1050 29.75 -8.56 13.85
N ALA A 1051 28.55 -8.51 13.27
CA ALA A 1051 28.19 -9.24 12.06
C ALA A 1051 27.15 -8.46 11.25
N THR A 1052 26.93 -8.89 10.01
CA THR A 1052 25.78 -8.42 9.21
C THR A 1052 24.90 -9.60 8.80
N SER A 1053 23.65 -9.33 8.44
CA SER A 1053 22.74 -10.37 7.95
C SER A 1053 23.28 -11.11 6.71
N ALA A 1054 24.22 -10.51 5.96
CA ALA A 1054 24.89 -11.12 4.80
C ALA A 1054 25.58 -12.45 5.16
N GLU A 1055 26.07 -12.59 6.39
CA GLU A 1055 26.76 -13.80 6.86
C GLU A 1055 25.80 -15.01 6.93
N VAL A 1056 24.50 -14.75 7.11
CA VAL A 1056 23.46 -15.78 7.18
C VAL A 1056 22.73 -15.94 5.84
N THR A 1057 22.44 -14.83 5.14
CA THR A 1057 21.64 -14.86 3.90
C THR A 1057 22.47 -15.03 2.63
N GLY A 1058 23.76 -14.69 2.65
CA GLY A 1058 24.61 -14.57 1.47
C GLY A 1058 24.33 -13.34 0.60
N ASP A 1059 23.28 -12.56 0.89
CA ASP A 1059 22.93 -11.34 0.17
C ASP A 1059 23.70 -10.15 0.74
N LYS A 1060 24.56 -9.53 -0.08
CA LYS A 1060 25.36 -8.35 0.28
C LYS A 1060 24.77 -7.03 -0.18
N GLN A 1061 23.65 -7.02 -0.90
CA GLN A 1061 23.08 -5.81 -1.49
C GLN A 1061 22.20 -5.04 -0.50
N ARG A 1062 21.59 -5.75 0.46
CA ARG A 1062 20.68 -5.16 1.43
C ARG A 1062 20.75 -5.91 2.76
N VAL A 1063 21.53 -5.41 3.70
CA VAL A 1063 21.82 -6.11 4.97
C VAL A 1063 21.42 -5.29 6.19
N VAL A 1064 21.39 -5.93 7.36
CA VAL A 1064 21.26 -5.28 8.66
C VAL A 1064 22.50 -5.58 9.48
N GLY A 1065 23.05 -4.59 10.18
CA GLY A 1065 24.19 -4.75 11.07
C GLY A 1065 23.81 -5.13 12.50
N TYR A 1066 24.65 -5.93 13.14
CA TYR A 1066 24.46 -6.43 14.51
C TYR A 1066 25.75 -6.26 15.29
N ALA A 1067 25.69 -5.61 16.45
CA ALA A 1067 26.84 -5.39 17.31
C ALA A 1067 26.54 -5.83 18.75
N GLY A 1068 27.52 -6.49 19.37
CA GLY A 1068 27.51 -6.85 20.77
C GLY A 1068 28.53 -6.00 21.53
N VAL A 1069 28.10 -5.26 22.55
CA VAL A 1069 28.96 -4.32 23.28
C VAL A 1069 28.76 -4.45 24.79
N LEU A 1070 29.83 -4.30 25.55
CA LEU A 1070 29.86 -4.23 27.01
C LEU A 1070 30.15 -2.79 27.43
N LEU A 1071 29.44 -2.27 28.44
CA LEU A 1071 29.61 -0.90 28.92
C LEU A 1071 29.73 -0.87 30.45
N GLY A 1072 30.74 -0.17 30.94
CA GLY A 1072 30.96 0.08 32.35
C GLY A 1072 31.47 -1.14 33.11
N GLY A 1073 32.70 -1.04 33.62
CA GLY A 1073 33.38 -2.02 34.48
C GLY A 1073 33.80 -1.42 35.80
#